data_AF-A0A1Z5IZ99-F1
#
_entry.id   AF-A0A1Z5IZ99-F1
#
_cell.length_a   1.000
_cell.length_b   1.000
_cell.length_c   1.000
_cell.angle_alpha   90.00
_cell.angle_beta   90.00
_cell.angle_gamma   90.00
#
_symmetry.space_group_name_H-M   'P 1'
#
loop_
_entity.id
_entity.type
_entity.pdbx_description
1 polymer ?
#
loop_
_entity_poly.entity_id
_entity_poly.type
_entity_poly.pdbx_seq_one_letter_code
_entity_poly.pdbx_strand_id
1 'polypeptide(L)'
;MATTADIAKNAYNSTLSVLNNVKAAYDQANADYLDSLDDQANGAGLDINESAHQLMAQYVVGKSPYVGSQYCVPYGGGYLISYNSGEDTIYQQMDSAMKYVSKMTVKNGGHGSSFGIDGSGNIWDSVRHNGYQISKFAYQPGASIDASSLTSLYNSPDILRVNYDTSNNLVGYTTAESYCVCDPGNLSNPKKTVSLSAMGFSVGQQTWQSQSLSYPYIFWQSGAYNSNSDPATVGCFNADTNTKEFVKSYLTSSYGMKYSYNEPEGIYSTGSAVLVTFNNNDNGSNSINYLFSIPTLTADSTVSECLKALNNLKKALADAKTAFNSAKSDFQKYQSTSKTIVKDTRIYKNATKDVKSQQKLVLSTKKKIAIVTKQYSKATGTKKAALKKQLDNLKKVYQKKNSALTKLKKKQATARSKLSKAQRKSLSAQKATQRAILKKAIGAAVMAETGGKDVTWITPVNPGSKESYAILWPDSEDFSETVNVNETAVIKHTPINTVTQAGTESISVGGALIGEDGSVPTLVKKFERIRKWAENTAEVSLIGQTSFPHAIISGIDKPHDTYLTNQVPLTITLQKVDWADSNVKKKANSSKNKGKANKKSGSGHKQKNSKSAVRTVTTKPGDTYYKFAQKYNVSVAQLRKWNKYADRSIPVDIKIRVK
;
A
#
# COMPACT_ATOMS: atom_id res chain seq x y z
N MET A 1 15.94 -17.73 -13.11
CA MET A 1 16.12 -16.60 -12.16
C MET A 1 16.38 -15.34 -12.95
N ALA A 2 15.54 -14.32 -12.81
CA ALA A 2 15.76 -13.01 -13.43
C ALA A 2 17.11 -12.44 -12.99
N THR A 3 17.86 -11.80 -13.89
CA THR A 3 19.13 -11.19 -13.51
C THR A 3 18.86 -10.01 -12.57
N THR A 4 19.82 -9.64 -11.71
CA THR A 4 19.65 -8.48 -10.82
C THR A 4 19.40 -7.17 -11.61
N ALA A 5 19.78 -7.14 -12.90
CA ALA A 5 19.43 -6.07 -13.84
C ALA A 5 17.92 -5.94 -14.03
N ASP A 6 17.28 -7.09 -14.28
CA ASP A 6 15.87 -7.21 -14.59
C ASP A 6 15.06 -6.87 -13.34
N ILE A 7 15.54 -7.26 -12.16
CA ILE A 7 14.91 -6.91 -10.87
C ILE A 7 14.92 -5.38 -10.64
N ALA A 8 16.06 -4.72 -10.82
CA ALA A 8 16.15 -3.25 -10.64
C ALA A 8 15.33 -2.50 -11.69
N LYS A 9 15.32 -2.98 -12.93
CA LYS A 9 14.49 -2.44 -14.02
C LYS A 9 13.00 -2.62 -13.73
N ASN A 10 12.58 -3.79 -13.25
CA ASN A 10 11.21 -4.09 -12.91
C ASN A 10 10.74 -3.25 -11.70
N ALA A 11 11.57 -3.08 -10.68
CA ALA A 11 11.27 -2.21 -9.55
C ALA A 11 11.14 -0.72 -9.97
N TYR A 12 12.00 -0.23 -10.86
CA TYR A 12 11.88 1.10 -11.45
C TYR A 12 10.56 1.26 -12.23
N ASN A 13 10.24 0.31 -13.12
CA ASN A 13 9.01 0.37 -13.92
C ASN A 13 7.76 0.27 -13.04
N SER A 14 7.76 -0.60 -12.04
CA SER A 14 6.64 -0.78 -11.10
C SER A 14 6.40 0.49 -10.28
N THR A 15 7.45 1.09 -9.71
CA THR A 15 7.31 2.33 -8.93
C THR A 15 6.94 3.54 -9.80
N LEU A 16 7.36 3.57 -11.06
CA LEU A 16 6.91 4.58 -12.03
C LEU A 16 5.42 4.45 -12.34
N SER A 17 4.94 3.22 -12.55
CA SER A 17 3.51 2.95 -12.76
C SER A 17 2.66 3.42 -11.57
N VAL A 18 3.06 3.05 -10.35
CA VAL A 18 2.38 3.50 -9.12
C VAL A 18 2.38 5.03 -9.00
N LEU A 19 3.52 5.69 -9.25
CA LEU A 19 3.60 7.15 -9.21
C LEU A 19 2.62 7.80 -10.20
N ASN A 20 2.52 7.29 -11.41
CA ASN A 20 1.63 7.83 -12.43
C ASN A 20 0.16 7.64 -12.03
N ASN A 21 -0.22 6.46 -11.53
CA ASN A 21 -1.60 6.19 -11.10
C ASN A 21 -2.01 7.07 -9.92
N VAL A 22 -1.14 7.18 -8.90
CA VAL A 22 -1.41 8.04 -7.73
C VAL A 22 -1.48 9.51 -8.14
N LYS A 23 -0.65 9.95 -9.09
CA LYS A 23 -0.73 11.32 -9.62
C LYS A 23 -2.07 11.56 -10.33
N ALA A 24 -2.52 10.64 -11.19
CA ALA A 24 -3.81 10.78 -11.87
C ALA A 24 -4.97 10.85 -10.86
N ALA A 25 -4.98 10.00 -9.83
CA ALA A 25 -5.97 10.05 -8.77
C ALA A 25 -5.94 11.36 -7.98
N TYR A 26 -4.74 11.88 -7.67
CA TYR A 26 -4.58 13.19 -7.03
C TYR A 26 -5.13 14.33 -7.90
N ASP A 27 -4.81 14.31 -9.21
CA ASP A 27 -5.27 15.34 -10.14
C ASP A 27 -6.81 15.33 -10.23
N GLN A 28 -7.43 14.15 -10.25
CA GLN A 28 -8.90 14.00 -10.22
C GLN A 28 -9.49 14.53 -8.91
N ALA A 29 -8.99 14.09 -7.75
CA ALA A 29 -9.50 14.55 -6.46
C ALA A 29 -9.33 16.06 -6.24
N ASN A 30 -8.33 16.68 -6.90
CA ASN A 30 -8.18 18.12 -6.90
C ASN A 30 -9.23 18.82 -7.76
N ALA A 31 -9.60 18.24 -8.91
CA ALA A 31 -10.71 18.74 -9.72
C ALA A 31 -12.03 18.62 -8.93
N ASP A 32 -12.31 17.45 -8.36
CA ASP A 32 -13.53 17.19 -7.57
C ASP A 32 -13.66 18.17 -6.38
N TYR A 33 -12.55 18.51 -5.73
CA TYR A 33 -12.54 19.51 -4.66
C TYR A 33 -12.84 20.93 -5.17
N LEU A 34 -12.29 21.32 -6.31
CA LEU A 34 -12.57 22.64 -6.90
C LEU A 34 -14.03 22.74 -7.36
N ASP A 35 -14.55 21.70 -8.03
CA ASP A 35 -15.94 21.63 -8.44
C ASP A 35 -16.87 21.72 -7.23
N SER A 36 -16.55 21.02 -6.13
CA SER A 36 -17.35 21.12 -4.89
C SER A 36 -17.39 22.52 -4.27
N LEU A 37 -16.33 23.32 -4.42
CA LEU A 37 -16.30 24.71 -3.95
C LEU A 37 -17.20 25.62 -4.80
N ASP A 38 -17.18 25.41 -6.12
CA ASP A 38 -18.05 26.14 -7.05
C ASP A 38 -19.52 25.77 -6.82
N ASP A 39 -19.82 24.49 -6.60
CA ASP A 39 -21.17 24.02 -6.26
C ASP A 39 -21.68 24.65 -4.96
N GLN A 40 -20.85 24.62 -3.90
CA GLN A 40 -21.17 25.25 -2.61
C GLN A 40 -21.48 26.75 -2.77
N ALA A 41 -20.72 27.46 -3.60
CA ALA A 41 -20.95 28.88 -3.86
C ALA A 41 -22.27 29.15 -4.61
N ASN A 42 -22.74 28.19 -5.41
CA ASN A 42 -23.97 28.28 -6.21
C ASN A 42 -25.21 27.72 -5.49
N GLY A 43 -25.08 27.25 -4.24
CA GLY A 43 -26.17 26.59 -3.52
C GLY A 43 -26.53 25.19 -4.05
N ALA A 44 -25.65 24.63 -4.88
CA ALA A 44 -25.64 23.24 -5.31
C ALA A 44 -24.64 22.42 -4.46
N GLY A 45 -24.56 21.12 -4.65
CA GLY A 45 -23.61 20.24 -3.98
C GLY A 45 -24.23 19.28 -2.96
N LEU A 46 -25.54 19.04 -3.04
CA LEU A 46 -26.11 17.88 -2.35
C LEU A 46 -25.55 16.61 -2.99
N ASP A 47 -25.07 15.67 -2.19
CA ASP A 47 -24.64 14.36 -2.69
C ASP A 47 -25.08 13.24 -1.73
N ILE A 48 -24.67 12.00 -2.03
CA ILE A 48 -24.84 10.82 -1.19
C ILE A 48 -23.49 10.19 -0.87
N ASN A 49 -23.31 9.76 0.37
CA ASN A 49 -22.10 9.07 0.82
C ASN A 49 -22.27 7.55 0.73
N GLU A 50 -22.08 7.00 -0.47
CA GLU A 50 -22.16 5.56 -0.69
C GLU A 50 -21.13 4.75 0.11
N SER A 51 -20.00 5.34 0.51
CA SER A 51 -19.02 4.64 1.35
C SER A 51 -19.50 4.43 2.80
N ALA A 52 -20.48 5.22 3.23
CA ALA A 52 -21.09 5.17 4.55
C ALA A 52 -22.49 4.51 4.53
N HIS A 53 -22.82 3.77 3.47
CA HIS A 53 -24.07 3.03 3.38
C HIS A 53 -24.23 2.05 4.55
N GLN A 54 -25.48 1.78 4.94
CA GLN A 54 -25.83 0.83 5.98
C GLN A 54 -26.87 -0.14 5.47
N LEU A 55 -26.64 -1.44 5.66
CA LEU A 55 -27.68 -2.45 5.47
C LEU A 55 -28.70 -2.33 6.60
N MET A 56 -29.93 -1.94 6.27
CA MET A 56 -31.00 -1.77 7.23
C MET A 56 -31.72 -3.08 7.49
N ALA A 57 -32.07 -3.80 6.43
CA ALA A 57 -32.77 -5.07 6.49
C ALA A 57 -32.62 -5.83 5.16
N GLN A 58 -32.88 -7.13 5.19
CA GLN A 58 -32.96 -7.97 3.99
C GLN A 58 -33.92 -9.13 4.23
N TYR A 59 -34.50 -9.66 3.16
CA TYR A 59 -35.29 -10.89 3.21
C TYR A 59 -35.14 -11.71 1.93
N VAL A 60 -35.19 -13.03 2.07
CA VAL A 60 -35.15 -13.95 0.92
C VAL A 60 -36.48 -13.89 0.19
N VAL A 61 -36.42 -13.64 -1.11
CA VAL A 61 -37.57 -13.59 -2.01
C VAL A 61 -37.91 -14.99 -2.48
N GLY A 62 -39.20 -15.32 -2.45
CA GLY A 62 -39.74 -16.60 -2.87
C GLY A 62 -41.25 -16.52 -3.07
N LYS A 63 -41.99 -17.47 -2.49
CA LYS A 63 -43.47 -17.40 -2.50
C LYS A 63 -43.96 -16.45 -1.41
N SER A 64 -45.15 -15.87 -1.65
CA SER A 64 -45.87 -15.03 -0.68
C SER A 64 -45.78 -15.62 0.75
N PRO A 65 -45.49 -14.81 1.78
CA PRO A 65 -45.55 -13.34 1.77
C PRO A 65 -44.26 -12.62 1.37
N TYR A 66 -43.17 -13.33 1.05
CA TYR A 66 -41.89 -12.68 0.76
C TYR A 66 -41.63 -12.58 -0.74
N VAL A 67 -42.16 -11.52 -1.35
CA VAL A 67 -42.01 -11.19 -2.79
C VAL A 67 -41.06 -10.00 -2.94
N GLY A 68 -40.35 -9.91 -4.07
CA GLY A 68 -39.51 -8.74 -4.38
C GLY A 68 -40.35 -7.47 -4.36
N SER A 69 -39.85 -6.42 -3.71
CA SER A 69 -40.55 -5.13 -3.67
C SER A 69 -40.31 -4.37 -4.96
N GLN A 70 -41.32 -3.68 -5.47
CA GLN A 70 -41.18 -2.64 -6.50
C GLN A 70 -40.92 -1.26 -5.88
N TYR A 71 -41.42 -1.01 -4.67
CA TYR A 71 -41.14 0.21 -3.93
C TYR A 71 -41.22 -0.03 -2.42
N CYS A 72 -40.56 0.83 -1.64
CA CYS A 72 -40.51 0.74 -0.18
C CYS A 72 -40.45 2.13 0.45
N VAL A 73 -41.29 2.35 1.47
CA VAL A 73 -41.28 3.59 2.28
C VAL A 73 -41.41 3.28 3.77
N PRO A 74 -40.91 4.14 4.66
CA PRO A 74 -41.19 4.04 6.10
C PRO A 74 -42.70 4.12 6.39
N TYR A 75 -43.20 3.24 7.25
CA TYR A 75 -44.62 3.22 7.63
C TYR A 75 -44.84 2.53 8.98
N GLY A 76 -45.55 3.19 9.90
CA GLY A 76 -46.01 2.58 11.16
C GLY A 76 -44.89 1.98 12.04
N GLY A 77 -43.70 2.58 12.05
CA GLY A 77 -42.52 2.07 12.79
C GLY A 77 -41.74 0.95 12.09
N GLY A 78 -42.20 0.50 10.92
CA GLY A 78 -41.48 -0.38 10.01
C GLY A 78 -41.53 0.19 8.60
N TYR A 79 -41.97 -0.62 7.64
CA TYR A 79 -42.01 -0.25 6.23
C TYR A 79 -43.32 -0.67 5.58
N LEU A 80 -43.73 0.04 4.54
CA LEU A 80 -44.73 -0.40 3.58
C LEU A 80 -44.02 -0.64 2.27
N ILE A 81 -44.14 -1.86 1.74
CA ILE A 81 -43.65 -2.20 0.40
C ILE A 81 -44.82 -2.38 -0.56
N SER A 82 -44.58 -2.13 -1.84
CA SER A 82 -45.53 -2.46 -2.91
C SER A 82 -44.93 -3.50 -3.85
N TYR A 83 -45.80 -4.33 -4.42
CA TYR A 83 -45.49 -5.20 -5.55
C TYR A 83 -46.77 -5.58 -6.29
N ASN A 84 -46.66 -6.03 -7.53
CA ASN A 84 -47.82 -6.43 -8.32
C ASN A 84 -48.13 -7.93 -8.19
N SER A 85 -49.41 -8.28 -8.30
CA SER A 85 -49.88 -9.65 -8.48
C SER A 85 -50.88 -9.65 -9.64
N GLY A 86 -50.41 -10.00 -10.84
CA GLY A 86 -51.18 -9.74 -12.06
C GLY A 86 -51.35 -8.24 -12.28
N GLU A 87 -52.59 -7.79 -12.38
CA GLU A 87 -52.96 -6.36 -12.53
C GLU A 87 -53.20 -5.65 -11.19
N ASP A 88 -53.17 -6.40 -10.08
CA ASP A 88 -53.44 -5.89 -8.75
C ASP A 88 -52.15 -5.37 -8.10
N THR A 89 -52.25 -4.27 -7.35
CA THR A 89 -51.15 -3.80 -6.50
C THR A 89 -51.37 -4.30 -5.08
N ILE A 90 -50.32 -4.88 -4.49
CA ILE A 90 -50.30 -5.32 -3.11
C ILE A 90 -49.47 -4.32 -2.31
N TYR A 91 -50.05 -3.76 -1.25
CA TYR A 91 -49.31 -3.00 -0.24
C TYR A 91 -49.12 -3.89 0.98
N GLN A 92 -47.87 -4.24 1.27
CA GLN A 92 -47.52 -5.14 2.36
C GLN A 92 -46.79 -4.39 3.45
N GLN A 93 -47.40 -4.39 4.64
CA GLN A 93 -46.79 -3.82 5.83
C GLN A 93 -45.76 -4.80 6.38
N MET A 94 -44.59 -4.26 6.66
CA MET A 94 -43.44 -4.94 7.22
C MET A 94 -43.04 -4.27 8.54
N ASP A 95 -42.53 -5.05 9.49
CA ASP A 95 -41.90 -4.49 10.69
C ASP A 95 -40.52 -3.87 10.36
N SER A 96 -39.85 -3.29 11.37
CA SER A 96 -38.53 -2.66 11.20
C SER A 96 -37.43 -3.63 10.74
N ALA A 97 -37.65 -4.94 10.83
CA ALA A 97 -36.74 -5.99 10.39
C ALA A 97 -37.18 -6.62 9.04
N MET A 98 -38.11 -5.98 8.31
CA MET A 98 -38.68 -6.47 7.05
C MET A 98 -39.43 -7.81 7.18
N LYS A 99 -40.01 -8.11 8.35
CA LYS A 99 -40.91 -9.26 8.51
C LYS A 99 -42.34 -8.88 8.20
N TYR A 100 -43.06 -9.80 7.57
CA TYR A 100 -44.47 -9.64 7.22
C TYR A 100 -45.35 -9.33 8.44
N VAL A 101 -46.19 -8.29 8.32
CA VAL A 101 -47.22 -7.93 9.31
C VAL A 101 -48.62 -8.16 8.73
N SER A 102 -48.97 -7.44 7.66
CA SER A 102 -50.26 -7.54 6.97
C SER A 102 -50.15 -7.09 5.52
N LYS A 103 -51.19 -7.29 4.72
CA LYS A 103 -51.28 -6.73 3.37
C LYS A 103 -52.66 -6.18 3.07
N MET A 104 -52.70 -5.25 2.12
CA MET A 104 -53.90 -4.74 1.47
C MET A 104 -53.75 -4.93 -0.03
N THR A 105 -54.84 -5.23 -0.73
CA THR A 105 -54.87 -5.38 -2.18
C THR A 105 -55.73 -4.30 -2.82
N VAL A 106 -55.20 -3.62 -3.83
CA VAL A 106 -55.98 -2.77 -4.73
C VAL A 106 -56.07 -3.48 -6.07
N LYS A 107 -57.29 -3.95 -6.39
CA LYS A 107 -57.59 -4.58 -7.67
C LYS A 107 -57.48 -3.56 -8.78
N ASN A 108 -56.88 -3.95 -9.91
CA ASN A 108 -56.52 -3.02 -10.98
C ASN A 108 -55.62 -1.86 -10.48
N GLY A 109 -54.83 -2.09 -9.42
CA GLY A 109 -53.90 -1.10 -8.89
C GLY A 109 -52.72 -0.82 -9.84
N GLY A 110 -52.36 -1.77 -10.70
CA GLY A 110 -51.22 -1.67 -11.60
C GLY A 110 -49.91 -2.20 -11.01
N HIS A 111 -48.78 -1.65 -11.45
CA HIS A 111 -47.45 -2.20 -11.17
C HIS A 111 -46.94 -1.92 -9.75
N GLY A 112 -47.39 -0.82 -9.13
CA GLY A 112 -46.92 -0.40 -7.80
C GLY A 112 -45.46 0.06 -7.75
N SER A 113 -44.93 0.67 -8.82
CA SER A 113 -43.52 1.13 -8.88
C SER A 113 -43.20 2.33 -7.97
N SER A 114 -44.20 3.02 -7.44
CA SER A 114 -44.00 4.12 -6.49
C SER A 114 -45.32 4.50 -5.85
N PHE A 115 -45.30 4.91 -4.59
CA PHE A 115 -46.44 5.54 -3.93
C PHE A 115 -45.92 6.51 -2.86
N GLY A 116 -46.82 7.35 -2.33
CA GLY A 116 -46.52 8.26 -1.23
C GLY A 116 -47.36 7.97 0.01
N ILE A 117 -46.88 8.40 1.18
CA ILE A 117 -47.62 8.39 2.43
C ILE A 117 -47.76 9.84 2.93
N ASP A 118 -48.99 10.29 3.17
CA ASP A 118 -49.22 11.62 3.75
C ASP A 118 -49.08 11.63 5.27
N GLY A 119 -49.10 12.82 5.87
CA GLY A 119 -48.96 12.98 7.33
C GLY A 119 -50.07 12.33 8.16
N SER A 120 -51.16 11.88 7.52
CA SER A 120 -52.24 11.11 8.15
C SER A 120 -52.12 9.60 7.92
N GLY A 121 -51.05 9.15 7.25
CA GLY A 121 -50.82 7.73 6.95
C GLY A 121 -51.61 7.21 5.75
N ASN A 122 -52.21 8.09 4.94
CA ASN A 122 -52.91 7.65 3.74
C ASN A 122 -51.93 7.41 2.59
N ILE A 123 -52.23 6.40 1.79
CA ILE A 123 -51.52 6.05 0.57
C ILE A 123 -51.99 6.98 -0.55
N TRP A 124 -51.01 7.54 -1.26
CA TRP A 124 -51.17 8.27 -2.50
C TRP A 124 -50.53 7.45 -3.62
N ASP A 125 -51.34 6.94 -4.54
CA ASP A 125 -50.83 6.11 -5.65
C ASP A 125 -51.61 6.36 -6.94
N SER A 126 -50.99 6.00 -8.05
CA SER A 126 -51.59 5.88 -9.37
C SER A 126 -52.20 4.49 -9.56
N VAL A 127 -53.51 4.43 -9.71
CA VAL A 127 -54.27 3.18 -9.96
C VAL A 127 -54.89 3.18 -11.36
N ARG A 128 -55.24 2.01 -11.91
CA ARG A 128 -55.81 1.89 -13.27
C ARG A 128 -57.33 1.97 -13.24
N HIS A 129 -57.87 3.06 -13.76
CA HIS A 129 -59.31 3.23 -13.99
C HIS A 129 -59.51 4.23 -15.14
N ASN A 130 -60.01 3.77 -16.30
CA ASN A 130 -60.17 4.59 -17.52
C ASN A 130 -58.89 5.36 -17.93
N GLY A 131 -57.74 4.67 -17.87
CA GLY A 131 -56.41 5.26 -17.92
C GLY A 131 -55.72 5.08 -16.58
N TYR A 132 -55.01 6.11 -16.12
CA TYR A 132 -54.37 6.17 -14.81
C TYR A 132 -54.97 7.32 -14.00
N GLN A 133 -55.28 7.05 -12.73
CA GLN A 133 -55.75 8.08 -11.81
C GLN A 133 -54.90 8.13 -10.55
N ILE A 134 -54.59 9.33 -10.06
CA ILE A 134 -54.02 9.51 -8.73
C ILE A 134 -55.16 9.46 -7.72
N SER A 135 -55.04 8.59 -6.72
CA SER A 135 -56.04 8.40 -5.67
C SER A 135 -55.39 8.44 -4.29
N LYS A 136 -56.18 8.85 -3.30
CA LYS A 136 -55.82 8.83 -1.88
C LYS A 136 -56.71 7.84 -1.14
N PHE A 137 -56.13 6.95 -0.35
CA PHE A 137 -56.88 5.98 0.46
C PHE A 137 -56.10 5.55 1.70
N ALA A 138 -56.83 5.16 2.76
CA ALA A 138 -56.22 4.65 3.97
C ALA A 138 -55.76 3.19 3.78
N TYR A 139 -54.65 2.81 4.41
CA TYR A 139 -54.25 1.42 4.49
C TYR A 139 -55.24 0.64 5.37
N GLN A 140 -55.75 -0.48 4.85
CA GLN A 140 -56.71 -1.34 5.52
C GLN A 140 -56.17 -2.78 5.58
N PRO A 141 -55.64 -3.23 6.74
CA PRO A 141 -55.07 -4.57 6.88
C PRO A 141 -56.08 -5.67 6.45
N GLY A 142 -55.67 -6.52 5.51
CA GLY A 142 -56.46 -7.64 5.00
C GLY A 142 -57.53 -7.26 3.96
N ALA A 143 -57.74 -5.98 3.68
CA ALA A 143 -58.76 -5.55 2.73
C ALA A 143 -58.35 -5.78 1.27
N SER A 144 -59.37 -5.99 0.43
CA SER A 144 -59.25 -5.96 -1.03
C SER A 144 -60.28 -4.98 -1.58
N ILE A 145 -59.80 -3.89 -2.18
CA ILE A 145 -60.64 -2.82 -2.75
C ILE A 145 -60.39 -2.73 -4.26
N ASP A 146 -61.30 -2.12 -5.01
CA ASP A 146 -61.18 -1.95 -6.46
C ASP A 146 -60.74 -0.53 -6.79
N ALA A 147 -59.85 -0.35 -7.78
CA ALA A 147 -59.44 0.97 -8.24
C ALA A 147 -60.63 1.85 -8.66
N SER A 148 -61.71 1.26 -9.19
CA SER A 148 -62.92 1.98 -9.58
C SER A 148 -63.73 2.55 -8.40
N SER A 149 -63.52 2.06 -7.18
CA SER A 149 -64.20 2.61 -5.99
C SER A 149 -63.44 3.77 -5.35
N LEU A 150 -62.24 4.08 -5.84
CA LEU A 150 -61.40 5.17 -5.34
C LEU A 150 -61.76 6.50 -5.99
N THR A 151 -61.73 7.58 -5.20
CA THR A 151 -61.93 8.93 -5.71
C THR A 151 -60.70 9.38 -6.50
N SER A 152 -60.91 9.72 -7.78
CA SER A 152 -59.88 10.30 -8.63
C SER A 152 -59.60 11.75 -8.24
N LEU A 153 -58.33 12.05 -7.94
CA LEU A 153 -57.82 13.40 -7.68
C LEU A 153 -57.20 14.02 -8.93
N TYR A 154 -56.75 13.18 -9.87
CA TYR A 154 -56.16 13.58 -11.15
C TYR A 154 -56.20 12.38 -12.10
N ASN A 155 -56.45 12.61 -13.39
CA ASN A 155 -56.51 11.56 -14.41
C ASN A 155 -55.48 11.83 -15.52
N SER A 156 -54.94 10.74 -16.07
CA SER A 156 -54.00 10.76 -17.19
C SER A 156 -54.23 9.56 -18.09
N PRO A 157 -54.15 9.71 -19.43
CA PRO A 157 -54.12 8.55 -20.32
C PRO A 157 -52.82 7.75 -20.18
N ASP A 158 -51.72 8.40 -19.79
CA ASP A 158 -50.39 7.82 -19.65
C ASP A 158 -50.09 7.43 -18.20
N ILE A 159 -49.15 6.48 -18.03
CA ILE A 159 -48.73 5.99 -16.72
C ILE A 159 -48.23 7.13 -15.83
N LEU A 160 -48.71 7.13 -14.58
CA LEU A 160 -48.25 8.03 -13.53
C LEU A 160 -47.46 7.23 -12.49
N ARG A 161 -46.42 7.83 -11.96
CA ARG A 161 -45.71 7.34 -10.77
C ARG A 161 -45.78 8.44 -9.74
N VAL A 162 -46.24 8.14 -8.52
CA VAL A 162 -46.59 9.12 -7.50
C VAL A 162 -45.72 8.92 -6.27
N ASN A 163 -45.36 10.03 -5.62
CA ASN A 163 -44.74 10.04 -4.31
C ASN A 163 -45.22 11.28 -3.53
N TYR A 164 -44.98 11.30 -2.23
CA TYR A 164 -45.48 12.36 -1.35
C TYR A 164 -44.36 12.85 -0.44
N ASP A 165 -44.16 14.16 -0.38
CA ASP A 165 -43.27 14.81 0.58
C ASP A 165 -44.10 15.27 1.78
N THR A 166 -44.02 14.50 2.87
CA THR A 166 -44.75 14.76 4.10
C THR A 166 -44.32 16.05 4.78
N SER A 167 -43.03 16.40 4.69
CA SER A 167 -42.45 17.56 5.38
C SER A 167 -42.94 18.87 4.79
N ASN A 168 -43.05 18.92 3.46
CA ASN A 168 -43.51 20.11 2.73
C ASN A 168 -44.99 20.04 2.31
N ASN A 169 -45.68 18.92 2.57
CA ASN A 169 -47.06 18.68 2.15
C ASN A 169 -47.23 18.86 0.63
N LEU A 170 -46.37 18.20 -0.15
CA LEU A 170 -46.34 18.28 -1.62
C LEU A 170 -46.50 16.89 -2.25
N VAL A 171 -47.19 16.84 -3.39
CA VAL A 171 -47.33 15.64 -4.21
C VAL A 171 -46.38 15.74 -5.39
N GLY A 172 -45.56 14.72 -5.58
CA GLY A 172 -44.73 14.55 -6.75
C GLY A 172 -45.30 13.48 -7.66
N TYR A 173 -45.36 13.72 -8.97
CA TYR A 173 -45.67 12.65 -9.92
C TYR A 173 -44.96 12.81 -11.26
N THR A 174 -44.66 11.68 -11.91
CA THR A 174 -44.08 11.66 -13.25
C THR A 174 -45.16 11.55 -14.32
N THR A 175 -44.97 12.25 -15.43
CA THR A 175 -45.60 11.96 -16.73
C THR A 175 -44.59 11.23 -17.63
N ALA A 176 -44.91 11.04 -18.92
CA ALA A 176 -44.01 10.39 -19.86
C ALA A 176 -42.64 11.09 -20.02
N GLU A 177 -42.59 12.43 -19.91
CA GLU A 177 -41.38 13.22 -20.19
C GLU A 177 -40.97 14.16 -19.05
N SER A 178 -41.78 14.30 -18.00
CA SER A 178 -41.57 15.30 -16.95
C SER A 178 -41.91 14.80 -15.55
N TYR A 179 -41.35 15.48 -14.56
CA TYR A 179 -41.70 15.37 -13.15
C TYR A 179 -42.44 16.63 -12.72
N CYS A 180 -43.61 16.47 -12.10
CA CYS A 180 -44.46 17.55 -11.59
C CYS A 180 -44.43 17.57 -10.06
N VAL A 181 -44.32 18.77 -9.49
CA VAL A 181 -44.48 19.04 -8.05
C VAL A 181 -45.74 19.87 -7.87
N CYS A 182 -46.71 19.36 -7.11
CA CYS A 182 -48.03 19.95 -6.97
C CYS A 182 -48.46 20.07 -5.50
N ASP A 183 -49.38 21.01 -5.25
CA ASP A 183 -50.14 21.00 -4.00
C ASP A 183 -51.14 19.83 -4.00
N PRO A 184 -51.35 19.13 -2.87
CA PRO A 184 -52.27 17.98 -2.79
C PRO A 184 -53.70 18.29 -3.25
N GLY A 185 -54.15 19.54 -3.12
CA GLY A 185 -55.48 20.00 -3.55
C GLY A 185 -55.57 20.50 -4.98
N ASN A 186 -54.45 20.58 -5.73
CA ASN A 186 -54.42 21.13 -7.08
C ASN A 186 -53.36 20.43 -7.95
N LEU A 187 -53.61 19.16 -8.27
CA LEU A 187 -52.69 18.35 -9.07
C LEU A 187 -52.61 18.81 -10.53
N SER A 188 -53.65 19.46 -11.06
CA SER A 188 -53.70 19.93 -12.45
C SER A 188 -52.86 21.17 -12.73
N ASN A 189 -52.38 21.88 -11.70
CA ASN A 189 -51.56 23.07 -11.86
C ASN A 189 -50.25 22.93 -11.05
N PRO A 190 -49.22 22.29 -11.62
CA PRO A 190 -47.95 22.07 -10.93
C PRO A 190 -47.27 23.39 -10.52
N LYS A 191 -46.75 23.42 -9.29
CA LYS A 191 -45.84 24.47 -8.81
C LYS A 191 -44.52 24.46 -9.59
N LYS A 192 -44.05 23.26 -9.94
CA LYS A 192 -42.86 23.07 -10.77
C LYS A 192 -43.09 21.90 -11.72
N THR A 193 -42.61 22.06 -12.95
CA THR A 193 -42.47 20.98 -13.93
C THR A 193 -41.03 20.95 -14.40
N VAL A 194 -40.41 19.78 -14.34
CA VAL A 194 -39.01 19.55 -14.74
C VAL A 194 -38.98 18.41 -15.75
N SER A 195 -38.28 18.57 -16.88
CA SER A 195 -38.13 17.45 -17.82
C SER A 195 -37.20 16.38 -17.24
N LEU A 196 -37.51 15.10 -17.47
CA LEU A 196 -36.66 14.01 -16.99
C LEU A 196 -35.25 14.08 -17.61
N SER A 197 -35.15 14.56 -18.85
CA SER A 197 -33.87 14.81 -19.52
C SER A 197 -33.02 15.88 -18.82
N ALA A 198 -33.63 16.96 -18.30
CA ALA A 198 -32.92 17.98 -17.54
C ALA A 198 -32.40 17.43 -16.20
N MET A 199 -33.11 16.46 -15.62
CA MET A 199 -32.66 15.73 -14.43
C MET A 199 -31.52 14.75 -14.70
N GLY A 200 -31.12 14.59 -15.97
CA GLY A 200 -30.05 13.70 -16.41
C GLY A 200 -30.49 12.27 -16.72
N PHE A 201 -31.79 12.01 -16.83
CA PHE A 201 -32.33 10.72 -17.25
C PHE A 201 -32.39 10.62 -18.78
N SER A 202 -31.88 9.50 -19.33
CA SER A 202 -31.84 9.24 -20.77
C SER A 202 -33.11 8.50 -21.23
N VAL A 203 -34.13 9.26 -21.61
CA VAL A 203 -35.43 8.72 -22.06
C VAL A 203 -35.25 7.72 -23.21
N GLY A 204 -35.83 6.53 -23.07
CA GLY A 204 -35.75 5.45 -24.05
C GLY A 204 -34.46 4.63 -24.04
N GLN A 205 -33.46 5.02 -23.23
CA GLN A 205 -32.22 4.25 -23.02
C GLN A 205 -32.13 3.67 -21.61
N GLN A 206 -32.73 4.36 -20.62
CA GLN A 206 -32.76 3.94 -19.23
C GLN A 206 -34.17 3.56 -18.79
N THR A 207 -34.26 2.60 -17.87
CA THR A 207 -35.50 2.13 -17.27
C THR A 207 -35.78 2.90 -15.99
N TRP A 208 -36.83 3.73 -15.98
CA TRP A 208 -37.23 4.46 -14.77
C TRP A 208 -37.84 3.51 -13.74
N GLN A 209 -37.14 3.32 -12.62
CA GLN A 209 -37.55 2.38 -11.58
C GLN A 209 -38.44 3.07 -10.55
N SER A 210 -37.95 4.12 -9.91
CA SER A 210 -38.73 4.88 -8.93
C SER A 210 -38.13 6.25 -8.61
N GLN A 211 -38.86 7.01 -7.78
CA GLN A 211 -38.54 8.40 -7.48
C GLN A 211 -39.09 8.85 -6.12
N SER A 212 -38.44 9.86 -5.54
CA SER A 212 -38.79 10.45 -4.24
C SER A 212 -38.66 11.96 -4.27
N LEU A 213 -39.50 12.66 -3.50
CA LEU A 213 -39.48 14.10 -3.34
C LEU A 213 -39.15 14.42 -1.89
N SER A 214 -38.11 15.22 -1.70
CA SER A 214 -37.80 15.91 -0.46
C SER A 214 -37.46 17.34 -0.87
N TYR A 215 -38.50 18.16 -1.03
CA TYR A 215 -38.41 19.45 -1.71
C TYR A 215 -37.32 20.35 -1.07
N PRO A 216 -36.45 20.99 -1.87
CA PRO A 216 -36.52 21.15 -3.33
C PRO A 216 -35.89 20.00 -4.15
N TYR A 217 -35.45 18.92 -3.51
CA TYR A 217 -34.74 17.82 -4.15
C TYR A 217 -35.67 16.72 -4.66
N ILE A 218 -35.48 16.37 -5.93
CA ILE A 218 -36.13 15.25 -6.59
C ILE A 218 -35.08 14.16 -6.79
N PHE A 219 -35.24 13.05 -6.08
CA PHE A 219 -34.41 11.86 -6.23
C PHE A 219 -35.06 10.89 -7.19
N TRP A 220 -34.26 10.22 -7.99
CA TRP A 220 -34.72 9.19 -8.91
C TRP A 220 -33.66 8.10 -9.04
N GLN A 221 -34.12 6.92 -9.44
CA GLN A 221 -33.23 5.85 -9.82
C GLN A 221 -33.71 5.12 -11.07
N SER A 222 -32.75 4.58 -11.80
CA SER A 222 -32.97 3.81 -13.01
C SER A 222 -32.06 2.59 -13.06
N GLY A 223 -32.34 1.69 -13.99
CA GLY A 223 -31.48 0.54 -14.27
C GLY A 223 -32.33 -0.66 -14.65
N ALA A 224 -31.90 -1.40 -15.66
CA ALA A 224 -32.60 -2.59 -16.10
C ALA A 224 -32.00 -3.85 -15.46
N TYR A 225 -32.85 -4.85 -15.27
CA TYR A 225 -32.42 -6.19 -14.94
C TYR A 225 -31.36 -6.69 -15.93
N ASN A 226 -30.18 -7.08 -15.41
CA ASN A 226 -29.13 -7.76 -16.17
C ASN A 226 -28.66 -6.99 -17.44
N SER A 227 -28.52 -5.66 -17.34
CA SER A 227 -28.02 -4.86 -18.47
C SER A 227 -26.76 -4.07 -18.11
N ASN A 228 -25.68 -4.32 -18.86
CA ASN A 228 -24.50 -3.45 -18.83
C ASN A 228 -24.76 -2.11 -19.52
N SER A 229 -25.80 -2.00 -20.36
CA SER A 229 -26.15 -0.76 -21.07
C SER A 229 -27.12 0.14 -20.30
N ASP A 230 -27.78 -0.38 -19.26
CA ASP A 230 -28.65 0.37 -18.35
C ASP A 230 -28.32 0.01 -16.89
N PRO A 231 -27.14 0.44 -16.40
CA PRO A 231 -26.69 0.12 -15.05
C PRO A 231 -27.55 0.79 -13.99
N ALA A 232 -27.59 0.19 -12.80
CA ALA A 232 -28.23 0.79 -11.63
C ALA A 232 -27.66 2.21 -11.38
N THR A 233 -28.49 3.22 -11.56
CA THR A 233 -28.12 4.64 -11.58
C THR A 233 -29.01 5.41 -10.62
N VAL A 234 -28.43 6.39 -9.94
CA VAL A 234 -29.11 7.29 -9.03
C VAL A 234 -28.84 8.73 -9.44
N GLY A 235 -29.86 9.57 -9.32
CA GLY A 235 -29.74 10.99 -9.56
C GLY A 235 -30.53 11.82 -8.56
N CYS A 236 -30.08 13.05 -8.41
CA CYS A 236 -30.75 14.09 -7.65
C CYS A 236 -30.77 15.39 -8.46
N PHE A 237 -31.94 16.02 -8.48
CA PHE A 237 -32.16 17.30 -9.13
C PHE A 237 -32.76 18.30 -8.15
N ASN A 238 -32.25 19.52 -8.16
CA ASN A 238 -32.78 20.60 -7.35
C ASN A 238 -33.76 21.44 -8.17
N ALA A 239 -35.03 21.34 -7.81
CA ALA A 239 -36.14 21.96 -8.52
C ALA A 239 -36.15 23.50 -8.42
N ASP A 240 -35.60 24.07 -7.36
CA ASP A 240 -35.57 25.52 -7.16
C ASP A 240 -34.49 26.18 -8.03
N THR A 241 -33.26 25.66 -7.95
CA THR A 241 -32.10 26.18 -8.68
C THR A 241 -32.03 25.68 -10.14
N ASN A 242 -32.83 24.66 -10.48
CA ASN A 242 -32.80 23.98 -11.77
C ASN A 242 -31.41 23.39 -12.10
N THR A 243 -30.74 22.85 -11.07
CA THR A 243 -29.42 22.24 -11.18
C THR A 243 -29.50 20.73 -10.94
N LYS A 244 -28.68 20.01 -11.70
CA LYS A 244 -28.42 18.59 -11.47
C LYS A 244 -27.38 18.48 -10.36
N GLU A 245 -27.79 17.99 -9.19
CA GLU A 245 -26.90 17.84 -8.03
C GLU A 245 -25.90 16.71 -8.28
N PHE A 246 -26.40 15.53 -8.69
CA PHE A 246 -25.56 14.43 -9.15
C PHE A 246 -26.35 13.46 -10.03
N VAL A 247 -25.63 12.74 -10.89
CA VAL A 247 -26.09 11.53 -11.58
C VAL A 247 -24.92 10.56 -11.65
N LYS A 248 -25.05 9.38 -11.04
CA LYS A 248 -23.98 8.39 -10.96
C LYS A 248 -24.53 6.97 -10.93
N SER A 249 -23.73 6.02 -11.43
CA SER A 249 -24.01 4.60 -11.22
C SER A 249 -23.72 4.22 -9.79
N TYR A 250 -24.61 3.42 -9.17
CA TYR A 250 -24.40 2.92 -7.81
C TYR A 250 -23.13 2.09 -7.71
N LEU A 251 -22.39 2.23 -6.60
CA LEU A 251 -21.24 1.39 -6.28
C LEU A 251 -21.69 0.05 -5.64
N THR A 252 -22.58 -0.69 -6.30
CA THR A 252 -23.23 -1.89 -5.76
C THR A 252 -22.24 -2.98 -5.34
N SER A 253 -21.05 -3.02 -5.95
CA SER A 253 -19.96 -3.93 -5.59
C SER A 253 -19.44 -3.73 -4.16
N SER A 254 -19.66 -2.55 -3.57
CA SER A 254 -19.28 -2.24 -2.20
C SER A 254 -20.35 -2.61 -1.16
N TYR A 255 -21.58 -2.94 -1.60
CA TYR A 255 -22.74 -3.10 -0.70
C TYR A 255 -22.85 -4.50 -0.07
N GLY A 256 -21.93 -5.41 -0.40
CA GLY A 256 -21.90 -6.75 0.18
C GLY A 256 -23.09 -7.65 -0.18
N MET A 257 -23.85 -7.31 -1.23
CA MET A 257 -24.95 -8.13 -1.73
C MET A 257 -24.45 -9.49 -2.23
N LYS A 258 -25.24 -10.54 -1.98
CA LYS A 258 -24.84 -11.94 -2.20
C LYS A 258 -24.61 -12.29 -3.67
N TYR A 259 -25.48 -11.81 -4.55
CA TYR A 259 -25.48 -12.18 -5.96
C TYR A 259 -25.00 -11.05 -6.87
N SER A 260 -24.70 -11.37 -8.13
CA SER A 260 -24.12 -10.41 -9.08
C SER A 260 -25.13 -9.45 -9.71
N TYR A 261 -26.41 -9.84 -9.81
CA TYR A 261 -27.43 -9.03 -10.45
C TYR A 261 -28.15 -8.18 -9.41
N ASN A 262 -28.10 -6.87 -9.58
CA ASN A 262 -28.62 -5.89 -8.62
C ASN A 262 -29.59 -4.97 -9.36
N GLU A 263 -30.88 -5.26 -9.27
CA GLU A 263 -31.92 -4.43 -9.85
C GLU A 263 -32.40 -3.40 -8.82
N PRO A 264 -32.27 -2.09 -9.07
CA PRO A 264 -32.80 -1.06 -8.18
C PRO A 264 -34.32 -0.99 -8.31
N GLU A 265 -35.03 -0.90 -7.18
CA GLU A 265 -36.50 -0.92 -7.16
C GLU A 265 -37.07 0.34 -6.50
N GLY A 266 -36.83 0.55 -5.20
CA GLY A 266 -37.28 1.71 -4.45
C GLY A 266 -36.19 2.71 -4.10
N ILE A 267 -36.52 4.01 -4.15
CA ILE A 267 -35.75 5.11 -3.56
C ILE A 267 -36.68 6.00 -2.74
N TYR A 268 -36.32 6.31 -1.49
CA TYR A 268 -37.08 7.19 -0.62
C TYR A 268 -36.16 8.09 0.21
N SER A 269 -36.30 9.40 0.09
CA SER A 269 -35.50 10.35 0.87
C SER A 269 -36.10 10.60 2.25
N THR A 270 -35.27 10.53 3.28
CA THR A 270 -35.58 10.97 4.65
C THR A 270 -35.05 12.38 4.95
N GLY A 271 -34.49 13.05 3.93
CA GLY A 271 -33.73 14.30 4.08
C GLY A 271 -32.27 14.05 4.47
N SER A 272 -32.03 13.35 5.58
CA SER A 272 -30.67 13.03 6.07
C SER A 272 -30.04 11.79 5.43
N ALA A 273 -30.84 10.98 4.73
CA ALA A 273 -30.40 9.81 4.00
C ALA A 273 -31.38 9.51 2.86
N VAL A 274 -30.94 8.67 1.92
CA VAL A 274 -31.82 8.00 0.97
C VAL A 274 -31.89 6.52 1.30
N LEU A 275 -33.11 6.01 1.45
CA LEU A 275 -33.40 4.61 1.55
C LEU A 275 -33.51 4.03 0.15
N VAL A 276 -32.76 2.98 -0.15
CA VAL A 276 -32.75 2.35 -1.47
C VAL A 276 -32.96 0.85 -1.35
N THR A 277 -33.79 0.28 -2.23
CA THR A 277 -33.99 -1.17 -2.29
C THR A 277 -33.44 -1.77 -3.57
N PHE A 278 -32.86 -2.96 -3.43
CA PHE A 278 -32.36 -3.76 -4.54
C PHE A 278 -32.95 -5.17 -4.51
N ASN A 279 -33.50 -5.60 -5.63
CA ASN A 279 -33.78 -7.00 -5.90
C ASN A 279 -32.50 -7.67 -6.42
N ASN A 280 -31.82 -8.42 -5.54
CA ASN A 280 -30.54 -9.07 -5.81
C ASN A 280 -30.72 -10.56 -6.08
N ASN A 281 -30.33 -11.05 -7.25
CA ASN A 281 -30.59 -12.45 -7.65
C ASN A 281 -29.44 -13.09 -8.42
N ASP A 282 -29.50 -14.42 -8.53
CA ASP A 282 -28.50 -15.25 -9.24
C ASP A 282 -28.83 -15.50 -10.72
N ASN A 283 -29.82 -14.81 -11.28
CA ASN A 283 -30.42 -15.11 -12.59
C ASN A 283 -30.99 -16.55 -12.69
N GLY A 284 -31.36 -17.13 -11.54
CA GLY A 284 -32.10 -18.37 -11.39
C GLY A 284 -33.32 -18.15 -10.48
N SER A 285 -33.59 -19.11 -9.59
CA SER A 285 -34.76 -19.06 -8.70
C SER A 285 -34.49 -18.36 -7.36
N ASN A 286 -33.26 -17.92 -7.10
CA ASN A 286 -32.91 -17.35 -5.80
C ASN A 286 -32.80 -15.83 -5.90
N SER A 287 -33.52 -15.14 -5.03
CA SER A 287 -33.48 -13.69 -4.93
C SER A 287 -33.52 -13.25 -3.47
N ILE A 288 -32.89 -12.12 -3.16
CA ILE A 288 -32.91 -11.47 -1.86
C ILE A 288 -33.21 -10.00 -2.12
N ASN A 289 -34.19 -9.45 -1.39
CA ASN A 289 -34.43 -8.03 -1.38
C ASN A 289 -33.59 -7.41 -0.26
N TYR A 290 -32.86 -6.35 -0.59
CA TYR A 290 -32.04 -5.59 0.35
C TYR A 290 -32.61 -4.18 0.49
N LEU A 291 -32.63 -3.66 1.71
CA LEU A 291 -32.87 -2.25 2.02
C LEU A 291 -31.58 -1.65 2.59
N PHE A 292 -31.07 -0.61 1.94
CA PHE A 292 -29.94 0.18 2.40
C PHE A 292 -30.37 1.59 2.78
N SER A 293 -29.64 2.19 3.71
CA SER A 293 -29.67 3.63 3.99
C SER A 293 -28.34 4.23 3.54
N ILE A 294 -28.38 5.27 2.71
CA ILE A 294 -27.19 5.99 2.24
C ILE A 294 -27.29 7.43 2.74
N PRO A 295 -26.37 7.90 3.60
CA PRO A 295 -26.40 9.26 4.11
C PRO A 295 -26.34 10.31 3.00
N THR A 296 -27.12 11.38 3.12
CA THR A 296 -26.99 12.56 2.26
C THR A 296 -25.86 13.45 2.77
N LEU A 297 -25.19 14.13 1.85
CA LEU A 297 -24.17 15.13 2.12
C LEU A 297 -24.70 16.49 1.65
N THR A 298 -24.74 17.47 2.53
CA THR A 298 -24.90 18.88 2.18
C THR A 298 -23.65 19.41 1.47
N ALA A 299 -23.77 20.52 0.75
CA ALA A 299 -22.64 21.17 0.07
C ALA A 299 -21.41 21.37 0.97
N ASP A 300 -21.58 21.86 2.20
CA ASP A 300 -20.49 22.04 3.16
C ASP A 300 -19.78 20.72 3.52
N SER A 301 -20.57 19.66 3.72
CA SER A 301 -20.03 18.34 4.01
C SER A 301 -19.35 17.70 2.79
N THR A 302 -19.86 17.93 1.57
CA THR A 302 -19.25 17.47 0.31
C THR A 302 -17.86 18.06 0.12
N VAL A 303 -17.71 19.38 0.31
CA VAL A 303 -16.42 20.08 0.26
C VAL A 303 -15.43 19.52 1.28
N SER A 304 -15.89 19.27 2.50
CA SER A 304 -15.06 18.68 3.57
C SER A 304 -14.59 17.25 3.23
N GLU A 305 -15.46 16.39 2.69
CA GLU A 305 -15.11 15.04 2.24
C GLU A 305 -14.09 15.07 1.09
N CYS A 306 -14.32 15.90 0.06
CA CYS A 306 -13.38 16.07 -1.06
C CYS A 306 -12.01 16.58 -0.57
N LEU A 307 -11.98 17.51 0.38
CA LEU A 307 -10.74 18.00 0.97
C LEU A 307 -9.97 16.91 1.73
N LYS A 308 -10.66 16.04 2.49
CA LYS A 308 -10.04 14.89 3.16
C LYS A 308 -9.41 13.94 2.13
N ALA A 309 -10.14 13.60 1.06
CA ALA A 309 -9.67 12.73 -0.01
C ALA A 309 -8.43 13.31 -0.70
N LEU A 310 -8.46 14.60 -1.05
CA LEU A 310 -7.34 15.33 -1.65
C LEU A 310 -6.08 15.29 -0.76
N ASN A 311 -6.25 15.54 0.55
CA ASN A 311 -5.14 15.51 1.51
C ASN A 311 -4.52 14.11 1.67
N ASN A 312 -5.34 13.06 1.68
CA ASN A 312 -4.85 11.68 1.72
C ASN A 312 -4.03 11.34 0.46
N LEU A 313 -4.53 11.72 -0.72
CA LEU A 313 -3.84 11.49 -1.99
C LEU A 313 -2.56 12.32 -2.12
N LYS A 314 -2.53 13.54 -1.56
CA LYS A 314 -1.32 14.38 -1.47
C LYS A 314 -0.20 13.66 -0.71
N LYS A 315 -0.54 13.00 0.40
CA LYS A 315 0.41 12.20 1.18
C LYS A 315 0.89 10.98 0.39
N ALA A 316 -0.03 10.22 -0.19
CA ALA A 316 0.31 9.06 -1.03
C ALA A 316 1.22 9.43 -2.21
N LEU A 317 0.99 10.59 -2.84
CA LEU A 317 1.83 11.10 -3.93
C LEU A 317 3.26 11.39 -3.47
N ALA A 318 3.44 11.95 -2.27
CA ALA A 318 4.76 12.18 -1.69
C ALA A 318 5.52 10.87 -1.43
N ASP A 319 4.82 9.86 -0.90
CA ASP A 319 5.39 8.53 -0.64
C ASP A 319 5.77 7.80 -1.94
N ALA A 320 4.89 7.82 -2.94
CA ALA A 320 5.14 7.24 -4.26
C ALA A 320 6.35 7.91 -4.95
N LYS A 321 6.47 9.24 -4.84
CA LYS A 321 7.60 10.01 -5.39
C LYS A 321 8.91 9.63 -4.71
N THR A 322 8.89 9.43 -3.39
CA THR A 322 10.05 8.97 -2.61
C THR A 322 10.48 7.57 -3.04
N ALA A 323 9.54 6.64 -3.17
CA ALA A 323 9.81 5.27 -3.63
C ALA A 323 10.39 5.23 -5.06
N PHE A 324 9.82 6.00 -5.98
CA PHE A 324 10.31 6.13 -7.36
C PHE A 324 11.73 6.68 -7.41
N ASN A 325 12.01 7.77 -6.69
CA ASN A 325 13.35 8.38 -6.66
C ASN A 325 14.41 7.41 -6.13
N SER A 326 14.08 6.61 -5.11
CA SER A 326 14.95 5.55 -4.60
C SER A 326 15.23 4.49 -5.67
N ALA A 327 14.19 3.95 -6.31
CA ALA A 327 14.32 2.93 -7.34
C ALA A 327 15.11 3.43 -8.57
N LYS A 328 14.88 4.68 -8.98
CA LYS A 328 15.62 5.36 -10.05
C LYS A 328 17.11 5.46 -9.75
N SER A 329 17.46 5.88 -8.53
CA SER A 329 18.87 5.95 -8.08
C SER A 329 19.54 4.56 -8.16
N ASP A 330 18.86 3.51 -7.72
CA ASP A 330 19.43 2.16 -7.72
C ASP A 330 19.57 1.58 -9.13
N PHE A 331 18.61 1.84 -10.01
CA PHE A 331 18.71 1.47 -11.43
C PHE A 331 19.88 2.18 -12.13
N GLN A 332 20.11 3.47 -11.85
CA GLN A 332 21.25 4.21 -12.37
C GLN A 332 22.61 3.66 -11.88
N LYS A 333 22.71 3.28 -10.60
CA LYS A 333 23.92 2.63 -10.04
C LYS A 333 24.22 1.30 -10.75
N TYR A 334 23.20 0.53 -11.09
CA TYR A 334 23.36 -0.73 -11.81
C TYR A 334 23.91 -0.52 -13.23
N GLN A 335 23.34 0.43 -13.99
CA GLN A 335 23.79 0.73 -15.36
C GLN A 335 25.27 1.14 -15.41
N SER A 336 25.74 1.95 -14.46
CA SER A 336 27.14 2.40 -14.40
C SER A 336 28.12 1.27 -14.03
N THR A 337 27.70 0.37 -13.14
CA THR A 337 28.51 -0.79 -12.71
C THR A 337 28.62 -1.83 -13.83
N SER A 338 27.53 -2.09 -14.55
CA SER A 338 27.50 -3.00 -15.71
C SER A 338 28.47 -2.55 -16.81
N LYS A 339 28.45 -1.26 -17.18
CA LYS A 339 29.39 -0.67 -18.16
C LYS A 339 30.86 -0.88 -17.74
N THR A 340 31.15 -0.75 -16.46
CA THR A 340 32.51 -0.94 -15.91
C THR A 340 32.97 -2.41 -16.01
N ILE A 341 32.11 -3.36 -15.67
CA ILE A 341 32.41 -4.80 -15.76
C ILE A 341 32.66 -5.22 -17.21
N VAL A 342 31.84 -4.76 -18.16
CA VAL A 342 32.02 -5.04 -19.58
C VAL A 342 33.37 -4.52 -20.09
N LYS A 343 33.71 -3.27 -19.74
CA LYS A 343 35.00 -2.65 -20.08
C LYS A 343 36.18 -3.45 -19.51
N ASP A 344 36.16 -3.77 -18.23
CA ASP A 344 37.26 -4.47 -17.55
C ASP A 344 37.38 -5.94 -18.02
N THR A 345 36.27 -6.59 -18.36
CA THR A 345 36.26 -7.94 -18.96
C THR A 345 36.98 -7.93 -20.30
N ARG A 346 36.69 -6.95 -21.16
CA ARG A 346 37.37 -6.78 -22.46
C ARG A 346 38.88 -6.55 -22.28
N ILE A 347 39.27 -5.69 -21.33
CA ILE A 347 40.68 -5.42 -21.02
C ILE A 347 41.39 -6.71 -20.56
N TYR A 348 40.78 -7.48 -19.68
CA TYR A 348 41.34 -8.75 -19.20
C TYR A 348 41.45 -9.80 -20.31
N LYS A 349 40.44 -9.91 -21.19
CA LYS A 349 40.45 -10.83 -22.34
C LYS A 349 41.59 -10.49 -23.30
N ASN A 350 41.78 -9.21 -23.62
CA ASN A 350 42.86 -8.75 -24.48
C ASN A 350 44.23 -9.03 -23.85
N ALA A 351 44.43 -8.68 -22.58
CA ALA A 351 45.70 -8.96 -21.88
C ALA A 351 46.01 -10.47 -21.80
N THR A 352 44.98 -11.31 -21.67
CA THR A 352 45.12 -12.78 -21.67
C THR A 352 45.52 -13.30 -23.05
N LYS A 353 44.98 -12.72 -24.13
CA LYS A 353 45.37 -13.03 -25.51
C LYS A 353 46.84 -12.67 -25.75
N ASP A 354 47.28 -11.49 -25.33
CA ASP A 354 48.68 -11.03 -25.47
C ASP A 354 49.65 -11.98 -24.76
N VAL A 355 49.34 -12.39 -23.52
CA VAL A 355 50.15 -13.36 -22.76
C VAL A 355 50.24 -14.70 -23.49
N LYS A 356 49.11 -15.24 -23.97
CA LYS A 356 49.10 -16.52 -24.71
C LYS A 356 49.96 -16.45 -25.98
N SER A 357 49.83 -15.38 -26.75
CA SER A 357 50.61 -15.16 -27.98
C SER A 357 52.11 -15.08 -27.68
N GLN A 358 52.51 -14.26 -26.70
CA GLN A 358 53.92 -14.11 -26.34
C GLN A 358 54.51 -15.40 -25.73
N GLN A 359 53.72 -16.16 -24.97
CA GLN A 359 54.14 -17.43 -24.40
C GLN A 359 54.42 -18.48 -25.48
N LYS A 360 53.62 -18.54 -26.56
CA LYS A 360 53.91 -19.38 -27.73
C LYS A 360 55.26 -19.02 -28.37
N LEU A 361 55.57 -17.72 -28.51
CA LEU A 361 56.84 -17.25 -29.07
C LEU A 361 58.05 -17.58 -28.18
N VAL A 362 57.88 -17.53 -26.86
CA VAL A 362 58.93 -17.95 -25.90
C VAL A 362 59.18 -19.46 -26.00
N LEU A 363 58.11 -20.27 -26.03
CA LEU A 363 58.19 -21.73 -26.17
C LEU A 363 58.85 -22.15 -27.50
N SER A 364 58.50 -21.51 -28.61
CA SER A 364 59.11 -21.82 -29.92
C SER A 364 60.60 -21.46 -29.95
N THR A 365 60.98 -20.34 -29.35
CA THR A 365 62.39 -19.93 -29.25
C THR A 365 63.17 -20.88 -28.34
N LYS A 366 62.58 -21.34 -27.23
CA LYS A 366 63.17 -22.35 -26.34
C LYS A 366 63.40 -23.68 -27.06
N LYS A 367 62.44 -24.13 -27.88
CA LYS A 367 62.61 -25.33 -28.74
C LYS A 367 63.77 -25.15 -29.74
N LYS A 368 63.85 -24.01 -30.43
CA LYS A 368 64.96 -23.70 -31.36
C LYS A 368 66.32 -23.72 -30.65
N ILE A 369 66.42 -23.15 -29.45
CA ILE A 369 67.64 -23.20 -28.62
C ILE A 369 68.03 -24.65 -28.34
N ALA A 370 67.09 -25.50 -27.92
CA ALA A 370 67.38 -26.91 -27.63
C ALA A 370 67.91 -27.67 -28.85
N ILE A 371 67.31 -27.45 -30.03
CA ILE A 371 67.77 -28.06 -31.29
C ILE A 371 69.19 -27.62 -31.64
N VAL A 372 69.46 -26.31 -31.65
CA VAL A 372 70.78 -25.76 -31.98
C VAL A 372 71.83 -26.17 -30.95
N THR A 373 71.46 -26.29 -29.67
CA THR A 373 72.34 -26.80 -28.60
C THR A 373 72.80 -28.24 -28.89
N LYS A 374 71.87 -29.12 -29.30
CA LYS A 374 72.17 -30.50 -29.68
C LYS A 374 73.04 -30.61 -30.93
N GLN A 375 72.87 -29.68 -31.89
CA GLN A 375 73.74 -29.59 -33.07
C GLN A 375 75.14 -29.08 -32.72
N TYR A 376 75.23 -28.07 -31.85
CA TYR A 376 76.48 -27.47 -31.37
C TYR A 376 77.35 -28.49 -30.62
N SER A 377 76.76 -29.36 -29.80
CA SER A 377 77.50 -30.38 -29.05
C SER A 377 78.18 -31.44 -29.93
N LYS A 378 77.72 -31.61 -31.17
CA LYS A 378 78.25 -32.58 -32.15
C LYS A 378 79.16 -31.95 -33.21
N ALA A 379 79.33 -30.63 -33.22
CA ALA A 379 80.05 -29.91 -34.27
C ALA A 379 81.51 -29.60 -33.90
N THR A 380 82.39 -29.54 -34.90
CA THR A 380 83.82 -29.18 -34.80
C THR A 380 84.17 -28.07 -35.81
N GLY A 381 85.34 -27.43 -35.66
CA GLY A 381 85.86 -26.42 -36.59
C GLY A 381 84.94 -25.20 -36.82
N THR A 382 84.90 -24.71 -38.06
CA THR A 382 84.15 -23.51 -38.49
C THR A 382 82.63 -23.62 -38.26
N LYS A 383 82.05 -24.82 -38.43
CA LYS A 383 80.63 -25.12 -38.18
C LYS A 383 80.25 -24.92 -36.71
N LYS A 384 81.16 -25.26 -35.79
CA LYS A 384 80.95 -25.05 -34.35
C LYS A 384 80.90 -23.55 -33.99
N ALA A 385 81.77 -22.75 -34.59
CA ALA A 385 81.80 -21.30 -34.40
C ALA A 385 80.52 -20.61 -34.91
N ALA A 386 80.00 -21.05 -36.06
CA ALA A 386 78.73 -20.56 -36.61
C ALA A 386 77.52 -20.89 -35.69
N LEU A 387 77.43 -22.14 -35.21
CA LEU A 387 76.36 -22.56 -34.28
C LEU A 387 76.44 -21.84 -32.93
N LYS A 388 77.66 -21.48 -32.46
CA LYS A 388 77.84 -20.65 -31.26
C LYS A 388 77.22 -19.26 -31.43
N LYS A 389 77.52 -18.56 -32.54
CA LYS A 389 76.91 -17.25 -32.87
C LYS A 389 75.38 -17.35 -32.97
N GLN A 390 74.87 -18.40 -33.61
CA GLN A 390 73.44 -18.67 -33.72
C GLN A 390 72.78 -18.90 -32.34
N LEU A 391 73.43 -19.66 -31.46
CA LEU A 391 72.96 -19.92 -30.09
C LEU A 391 72.92 -18.64 -29.25
N ASP A 392 73.95 -17.80 -29.34
CA ASP A 392 74.03 -16.54 -28.60
C ASP A 392 72.94 -15.55 -29.06
N ASN A 393 72.68 -15.48 -30.38
CA ASN A 393 71.58 -14.70 -30.92
C ASN A 393 70.21 -15.23 -30.46
N LEU A 394 70.00 -16.55 -30.49
CA LEU A 394 68.77 -17.16 -29.99
C LEU A 394 68.56 -16.91 -28.49
N LYS A 395 69.62 -16.96 -27.68
CA LYS A 395 69.57 -16.64 -26.25
C LYS A 395 69.20 -15.16 -26.02
N LYS A 396 69.77 -14.22 -26.78
CA LYS A 396 69.37 -12.79 -26.73
C LYS A 396 67.90 -12.60 -27.08
N VAL A 397 67.43 -13.25 -28.16
CA VAL A 397 66.02 -13.22 -28.58
C VAL A 397 65.11 -13.82 -27.50
N TYR A 398 65.51 -14.93 -26.88
CA TYR A 398 64.79 -15.55 -25.78
C TYR A 398 64.66 -14.60 -24.59
N GLN A 399 65.75 -13.95 -24.16
CA GLN A 399 65.73 -13.01 -23.04
C GLN A 399 64.80 -11.81 -23.31
N LYS A 400 64.83 -11.25 -24.52
CA LYS A 400 63.91 -10.17 -24.93
C LYS A 400 62.44 -10.63 -24.89
N LYS A 401 62.15 -11.80 -25.47
CA LYS A 401 60.79 -12.36 -25.50
C LYS A 401 60.28 -12.73 -24.11
N ASN A 402 61.13 -13.28 -23.25
CA ASN A 402 60.81 -13.66 -21.88
C ASN A 402 60.56 -12.42 -21.00
N SER A 403 61.37 -11.37 -21.16
CA SER A 403 61.14 -10.08 -20.49
C SER A 403 59.81 -9.44 -20.90
N ALA A 404 59.46 -9.50 -22.19
CA ALA A 404 58.15 -9.05 -22.67
C ALA A 404 56.99 -9.89 -22.09
N LEU A 405 57.16 -11.22 -21.98
CA LEU A 405 56.18 -12.10 -21.34
C LEU A 405 55.93 -11.72 -19.87
N THR A 406 57.00 -11.42 -19.12
CA THR A 406 56.90 -10.96 -17.73
C THR A 406 56.10 -9.66 -17.60
N LYS A 407 56.35 -8.68 -18.48
CA LYS A 407 55.57 -7.42 -18.53
C LYS A 407 54.09 -7.66 -18.83
N LEU A 408 53.79 -8.52 -19.81
CA LEU A 408 52.41 -8.86 -20.18
C LEU A 408 51.68 -9.60 -19.04
N LYS A 409 52.35 -10.53 -18.34
CA LYS A 409 51.77 -11.20 -17.15
C LYS A 409 51.43 -10.21 -16.05
N LYS A 410 52.26 -9.20 -15.79
CA LYS A 410 51.97 -8.14 -14.81
C LYS A 410 50.74 -7.30 -15.22
N LYS A 411 50.62 -6.97 -16.51
CA LYS A 411 49.44 -6.28 -17.08
C LYS A 411 48.16 -7.12 -16.92
N GLN A 412 48.23 -8.41 -17.22
CA GLN A 412 47.11 -9.35 -17.04
C GLN A 412 46.68 -9.47 -15.58
N ALA A 413 47.63 -9.60 -14.64
CA ALA A 413 47.34 -9.68 -13.20
C ALA A 413 46.64 -8.40 -12.69
N THR A 414 47.07 -7.23 -13.16
CA THR A 414 46.44 -5.94 -12.83
C THR A 414 45.01 -5.87 -13.38
N ALA A 415 44.79 -6.27 -14.64
CA ALA A 415 43.46 -6.33 -15.25
C ALA A 415 42.52 -7.28 -14.49
N ARG A 416 43.01 -8.46 -14.10
CA ARG A 416 42.25 -9.44 -13.28
C ARG A 416 41.85 -8.85 -11.93
N SER A 417 42.78 -8.15 -11.27
CA SER A 417 42.50 -7.49 -9.98
C SER A 417 41.40 -6.45 -10.10
N LYS A 418 41.46 -5.57 -11.12
CA LYS A 418 40.43 -4.55 -11.39
C LYS A 418 39.05 -5.18 -11.64
N LEU A 419 38.98 -6.17 -12.53
CA LEU A 419 37.75 -6.91 -12.81
C LEU A 419 37.17 -7.54 -11.54
N SER A 420 38.00 -8.20 -10.72
CA SER A 420 37.55 -8.82 -9.46
C SER A 420 37.00 -7.82 -8.44
N LYS A 421 37.52 -6.59 -8.42
CA LYS A 421 37.02 -5.52 -7.53
C LYS A 421 35.69 -4.98 -8.02
N ALA A 422 35.55 -4.77 -9.34
CA ALA A 422 34.29 -4.35 -9.96
C ALA A 422 33.19 -5.40 -9.74
N GLN A 423 33.51 -6.69 -9.93
CA GLN A 423 32.59 -7.80 -9.68
C GLN A 423 32.18 -7.91 -8.20
N ARG A 424 33.12 -7.79 -7.25
CA ARG A 424 32.81 -7.80 -5.82
C ARG A 424 31.91 -6.64 -5.39
N LYS A 425 32.20 -5.43 -5.87
CA LYS A 425 31.38 -4.23 -5.59
C LYS A 425 29.96 -4.38 -6.15
N SER A 426 29.84 -4.97 -7.34
CA SER A 426 28.54 -5.31 -7.92
C SER A 426 27.81 -6.35 -7.06
N LEU A 427 28.48 -7.44 -6.65
CA LEU A 427 27.87 -8.50 -5.86
C LEU A 427 27.40 -8.02 -4.49
N SER A 428 28.17 -7.15 -3.80
CA SER A 428 27.74 -6.56 -2.52
C SER A 428 26.52 -5.66 -2.69
N ALA A 429 26.49 -4.84 -3.75
CA ALA A 429 25.34 -4.00 -4.07
C ALA A 429 24.11 -4.83 -4.42
N GLN A 430 24.28 -5.89 -5.22
CA GLN A 430 23.23 -6.85 -5.58
C GLN A 430 22.63 -7.52 -4.35
N LYS A 431 23.48 -8.02 -3.43
CA LYS A 431 23.02 -8.63 -2.17
C LYS A 431 22.25 -7.62 -1.31
N ALA A 432 22.71 -6.37 -1.22
CA ALA A 432 22.00 -5.34 -0.44
C ALA A 432 20.61 -5.04 -1.01
N THR A 433 20.49 -4.88 -2.34
CA THR A 433 19.20 -4.66 -3.01
C THR A 433 18.27 -5.86 -2.89
N GLN A 434 18.78 -7.08 -3.07
CA GLN A 434 17.99 -8.30 -2.90
C GLN A 434 17.43 -8.42 -1.47
N ARG A 435 18.23 -8.09 -0.45
CA ARG A 435 17.78 -8.05 0.94
C ARG A 435 16.70 -6.99 1.18
N ALA A 436 16.85 -5.79 0.61
CA ALA A 436 15.85 -4.73 0.75
C ALA A 436 14.50 -5.13 0.15
N ILE A 437 14.51 -5.82 -1.00
CA ILE A 437 13.29 -6.37 -1.63
C ILE A 437 12.68 -7.47 -0.76
N LEU A 438 13.49 -8.41 -0.26
CA LEU A 438 13.01 -9.47 0.61
C LEU A 438 12.37 -8.92 1.88
N LYS A 439 12.95 -7.89 2.51
CA LYS A 439 12.34 -7.23 3.68
C LYS A 439 10.96 -6.64 3.38
N LYS A 440 10.78 -6.00 2.22
CA LYS A 440 9.46 -5.49 1.80
C LYS A 440 8.47 -6.62 1.53
N ALA A 441 8.90 -7.68 0.84
CA ALA A 441 8.05 -8.84 0.57
C ALA A 441 7.63 -9.57 1.85
N ILE A 442 8.53 -9.67 2.83
CA ILE A 442 8.23 -10.21 4.17
C ILE A 442 7.18 -9.35 4.86
N GLY A 443 7.35 -8.02 4.88
CA GLY A 443 6.35 -7.11 5.44
C GLY A 443 4.96 -7.29 4.81
N ALA A 444 4.89 -7.40 3.49
CA ALA A 444 3.62 -7.67 2.79
C ALA A 444 3.03 -9.05 3.13
N ALA A 445 3.87 -10.09 3.28
CA ALA A 445 3.43 -11.42 3.66
C ALA A 445 2.88 -11.46 5.10
N VAL A 446 3.55 -10.78 6.03
CA VAL A 446 3.06 -10.62 7.42
C VAL A 446 1.72 -9.88 7.42
N MET A 447 1.58 -8.79 6.67
CA MET A 447 0.31 -8.06 6.55
C MET A 447 -0.82 -8.95 6.01
N ALA A 448 -0.55 -9.79 5.01
CA ALA A 448 -1.54 -10.71 4.45
C ALA A 448 -1.94 -11.83 5.43
N GLU A 449 -0.96 -12.41 6.15
CA GLU A 449 -1.20 -13.49 7.13
C GLU A 449 -1.95 -12.99 8.38
N THR A 450 -1.82 -11.71 8.72
CA THR A 450 -2.40 -11.11 9.93
C THR A 450 -3.70 -10.35 9.69
N GLY A 451 -4.07 -10.14 8.43
CA GLY A 451 -5.16 -9.24 8.05
C GLY A 451 -4.89 -7.78 8.43
N GLY A 452 -3.62 -7.38 8.53
CA GLY A 452 -3.19 -6.03 8.92
C GLY A 452 -3.28 -5.72 10.42
N LYS A 453 -3.45 -6.73 11.28
CA LYS A 453 -3.38 -6.56 12.73
C LYS A 453 -1.94 -6.27 13.18
N ASP A 454 -1.78 -5.39 14.18
CA ASP A 454 -0.49 -5.16 14.84
C ASP A 454 -0.10 -6.40 15.63
N VAL A 455 0.83 -7.19 15.08
CA VAL A 455 1.36 -8.41 15.70
C VAL A 455 2.86 -8.30 15.94
N THR A 456 3.36 -9.03 16.92
CA THR A 456 4.80 -9.18 17.13
C THR A 456 5.34 -10.27 16.20
N TRP A 457 6.46 -10.01 15.55
CA TRP A 457 7.11 -10.97 14.64
C TRP A 457 8.62 -10.77 14.60
N ILE A 458 9.32 -11.83 14.24
CA ILE A 458 10.78 -11.88 14.21
C ILE A 458 11.28 -12.23 12.81
N THR A 459 12.36 -11.59 12.39
CA THR A 459 12.99 -11.83 11.08
C THR A 459 14.50 -11.65 11.13
N PRO A 460 15.30 -12.41 10.35
CA PRO A 460 16.72 -12.13 10.19
C PRO A 460 16.96 -10.75 9.58
N VAL A 461 17.96 -10.02 10.06
CA VAL A 461 18.43 -8.74 9.45
C VAL A 461 18.83 -8.95 7.99
N ASN A 462 19.27 -10.16 7.65
CA ASN A 462 19.72 -10.59 6.33
C ASN A 462 18.86 -11.76 5.83
N PRO A 463 17.58 -11.53 5.43
CA PRO A 463 16.65 -12.62 5.11
C PRO A 463 17.09 -13.40 3.86
N GLY A 464 16.84 -14.70 3.85
CA GLY A 464 17.19 -15.62 2.76
C GLY A 464 16.05 -15.84 1.76
N SER A 465 14.81 -15.65 2.19
CA SER A 465 13.59 -15.87 1.39
C SER A 465 12.44 -14.99 1.89
N LYS A 466 11.34 -14.93 1.13
CA LYS A 466 10.09 -14.24 1.55
C LYS A 466 9.43 -14.86 2.78
N GLU A 467 9.81 -16.09 3.11
CA GLU A 467 9.33 -16.87 4.26
C GLU A 467 10.25 -16.71 5.48
N SER A 468 11.27 -15.85 5.42
CA SER A 468 12.22 -15.62 6.52
C SER A 468 11.63 -14.74 7.61
N TYR A 469 10.47 -15.13 8.17
CA TYR A 469 9.82 -14.50 9.31
C TYR A 469 9.06 -15.53 10.14
N ALA A 470 8.73 -15.17 11.36
CA ALA A 470 7.77 -15.89 12.19
C ALA A 470 6.95 -14.88 12.99
N ILE A 471 5.63 -15.03 12.96
CA ILE A 471 4.71 -14.27 13.81
C ILE A 471 4.68 -14.94 15.18
N LEU A 472 4.85 -14.13 16.21
CA LEU A 472 4.75 -14.51 17.61
C LEU A 472 3.44 -13.93 18.14
N TRP A 473 2.68 -14.72 18.87
CA TRP A 473 1.51 -14.25 19.60
C TRP A 473 1.91 -14.19 21.08
N PRO A 474 2.48 -13.06 21.54
CA PRO A 474 3.02 -12.96 22.89
C PRO A 474 1.90 -12.84 23.92
N ASP A 475 2.04 -13.59 25.01
CA ASP A 475 1.31 -13.39 26.25
C ASP A 475 2.08 -12.43 27.19
N SER A 476 3.40 -12.31 27.01
CA SER A 476 4.26 -11.30 27.68
C SER A 476 5.43 -10.84 26.81
N GLU A 477 5.86 -9.59 27.02
CA GLU A 477 7.10 -9.00 26.49
C GLU A 477 7.88 -8.34 27.63
N ASP A 478 8.86 -9.05 28.19
CA ASP A 478 9.60 -8.62 29.38
C ASP A 478 10.97 -8.06 28.97
N PHE A 479 11.11 -6.73 29.03
CA PHE A 479 12.38 -6.05 28.79
C PHE A 479 13.23 -6.04 30.06
N SER A 480 14.51 -6.39 29.92
CA SER A 480 15.47 -6.28 31.01
C SER A 480 16.76 -5.60 30.56
N GLU A 481 17.20 -4.64 31.37
CA GLU A 481 18.50 -4.00 31.25
C GLU A 481 19.22 -4.18 32.58
N THR A 482 20.41 -4.76 32.54
CA THR A 482 21.24 -4.92 33.73
C THR A 482 22.27 -3.81 33.77
N VAL A 483 22.49 -3.20 34.94
CA VAL A 483 23.61 -2.29 35.18
C VAL A 483 24.47 -2.94 36.26
N ASN A 484 25.67 -3.36 35.88
CA ASN A 484 26.58 -3.97 36.83
C ASN A 484 27.38 -2.87 37.53
N VAL A 485 27.23 -2.80 38.85
CA VAL A 485 28.09 -2.00 39.74
C VAL A 485 29.21 -2.91 40.21
N ASN A 486 30.45 -2.43 40.23
CA ASN A 486 31.57 -3.20 40.76
C ASN A 486 31.33 -3.58 42.24
N GLU A 487 31.53 -4.84 42.61
CA GLU A 487 31.33 -5.34 44.00
C GLU A 487 32.44 -4.93 44.98
N THR A 488 33.38 -4.07 44.55
CA THR A 488 34.55 -3.63 45.34
C THR A 488 34.35 -2.22 45.89
N ALA A 489 34.88 -1.93 47.08
CA ALA A 489 34.76 -0.62 47.72
C ALA A 489 35.24 0.51 46.80
N VAL A 490 34.38 1.51 46.58
CA VAL A 490 34.65 2.69 45.74
C VAL A 490 35.02 3.87 46.62
N ILE A 491 35.99 4.68 46.21
CA ILE A 491 36.40 5.89 46.93
C ILE A 491 35.22 6.87 47.01
N LYS A 492 34.88 7.30 48.24
CA LYS A 492 33.82 8.28 48.51
C LYS A 492 34.02 9.53 47.64
N HIS A 493 32.95 10.00 46.99
CA HIS A 493 32.94 11.11 46.00
C HIS A 493 33.40 10.78 44.57
N THR A 494 33.65 9.51 44.23
CA THR A 494 33.81 9.10 42.83
C THR A 494 32.45 9.06 42.12
N PRO A 495 32.28 9.69 40.93
CA PRO A 495 31.03 9.57 40.17
C PRO A 495 30.74 8.11 39.82
N ILE A 496 29.57 7.61 40.22
CA ILE A 496 29.17 6.19 40.07
C ILE A 496 29.23 5.72 38.61
N ASN A 497 28.94 6.61 37.65
CA ASN A 497 29.03 6.31 36.21
C ASN A 497 30.45 5.96 35.69
N THR A 498 31.50 6.13 36.52
CA THR A 498 32.87 5.72 36.21
C THR A 498 33.22 4.31 36.68
N VAL A 499 32.36 3.70 37.51
CA VAL A 499 32.53 2.36 38.10
C VAL A 499 31.37 1.41 37.77
N THR A 500 30.37 1.87 37.00
CA THR A 500 29.28 1.06 36.47
C THR A 500 29.50 0.73 35.00
N GLN A 501 29.22 -0.50 34.59
CA GLN A 501 29.13 -0.90 33.19
C GLN A 501 27.66 -1.24 32.87
N ALA A 502 27.12 -0.65 31.80
CA ALA A 502 25.85 -1.12 31.25
C ALA A 502 26.03 -2.57 30.80
N GLY A 503 25.18 -3.46 31.32
CA GLY A 503 25.06 -4.84 30.90
C GLY A 503 24.42 -4.94 29.51
N THR A 504 24.16 -6.16 29.05
CA THR A 504 23.53 -6.33 27.73
C THR A 504 22.02 -6.16 27.85
N GLU A 505 21.44 -5.31 27.01
CA GLU A 505 19.99 -5.24 26.82
C GLU A 505 19.47 -6.58 26.32
N SER A 506 18.42 -7.10 26.98
CA SER A 506 17.73 -8.31 26.55
C SER A 506 16.22 -8.14 26.65
N ILE A 507 15.49 -8.88 25.81
CA ILE A 507 14.04 -8.98 25.87
C ILE A 507 13.64 -10.45 25.83
N SER A 508 12.76 -10.86 26.72
CA SER A 508 12.13 -12.18 26.69
C SER A 508 10.71 -12.05 26.19
N VAL A 509 10.36 -12.83 25.16
CA VAL A 509 9.03 -12.83 24.54
C VAL A 509 8.42 -14.20 24.76
N GLY A 510 7.45 -14.30 25.67
CA GLY A 510 6.70 -15.52 25.97
C GLY A 510 5.37 -15.54 25.24
N GLY A 511 5.00 -16.68 24.64
CA GLY A 511 3.71 -16.83 23.96
C GLY A 511 3.63 -18.10 23.11
N ALA A 512 3.03 -18.01 21.92
CA ALA A 512 2.91 -19.15 21.01
C ALA A 512 3.05 -18.81 19.51
N LEU A 513 3.43 -19.83 18.72
CA LEU A 513 3.19 -19.86 17.27
C LEU A 513 1.81 -20.45 17.04
N ILE A 514 0.92 -19.71 16.37
CA ILE A 514 -0.45 -20.15 16.07
C ILE A 514 -0.59 -20.53 14.59
N GLY A 515 -1.42 -21.53 14.30
CA GLY A 515 -1.78 -22.00 12.96
C GLY A 515 -3.21 -22.54 12.92
N GLU A 516 -3.70 -22.87 11.73
CA GLU A 516 -5.03 -23.46 11.54
C GLU A 516 -5.10 -24.88 12.13
N ASP A 517 -6.29 -25.37 12.46
CA ASP A 517 -6.46 -26.72 13.00
C ASP A 517 -5.95 -27.79 12.00
N GLY A 518 -5.14 -28.73 12.49
CA GLY A 518 -4.48 -29.74 11.65
C GLY A 518 -3.17 -29.30 10.98
N SER A 519 -2.67 -28.09 11.26
CA SER A 519 -1.45 -27.53 10.64
C SER A 519 -0.13 -27.83 11.36
N VAL A 520 -0.08 -28.86 12.21
CA VAL A 520 1.10 -29.27 13.00
C VAL A 520 2.41 -29.30 12.19
N PRO A 521 2.48 -29.87 10.97
CA PRO A 521 3.72 -29.88 10.17
C PRO A 521 4.19 -28.48 9.77
N THR A 522 3.28 -27.55 9.55
CA THR A 522 3.58 -26.15 9.20
C THR A 522 4.12 -25.40 10.41
N LEU A 523 3.51 -25.60 11.59
CA LEU A 523 3.97 -25.02 12.85
C LEU A 523 5.36 -25.52 13.25
N VAL A 524 5.64 -26.82 13.08
CA VAL A 524 6.97 -27.39 13.26
C VAL A 524 7.99 -26.71 12.33
N LYS A 525 7.64 -26.48 11.05
CA LYS A 525 8.53 -25.75 10.13
C LYS A 525 8.76 -24.31 10.58
N LYS A 526 7.74 -23.61 11.10
CA LYS A 526 7.90 -22.23 11.63
C LYS A 526 8.89 -22.23 12.81
N PHE A 527 8.72 -23.14 13.77
CA PHE A 527 9.63 -23.30 14.91
C PHE A 527 11.07 -23.65 14.48
N GLU A 528 11.24 -24.63 13.60
CA GLU A 528 12.56 -25.06 13.11
C GLU A 528 13.32 -23.94 12.39
N ARG A 529 12.62 -22.97 11.79
CA ARG A 529 13.28 -21.77 11.23
C ARG A 529 13.86 -20.89 12.33
N ILE A 530 13.09 -20.60 13.38
CA ILE A 530 13.53 -19.79 14.52
C ILE A 530 14.72 -20.48 15.21
N ARG A 531 14.60 -21.79 15.47
CA ARG A 531 15.67 -22.60 16.03
C ARG A 531 16.94 -22.53 15.19
N LYS A 532 16.85 -22.66 13.86
CA LYS A 532 18.02 -22.50 12.98
C LYS A 532 18.63 -21.10 13.03
N TRP A 533 17.84 -20.04 13.24
CA TRP A 533 18.39 -18.71 13.41
C TRP A 533 19.18 -18.60 14.71
N ALA A 534 18.67 -19.18 15.81
CA ALA A 534 19.39 -19.27 17.07
C ALA A 534 20.69 -20.08 16.96
N GLU A 535 20.62 -21.31 16.43
CA GLU A 535 21.78 -22.21 16.26
C GLU A 535 22.89 -21.59 15.39
N ASN A 536 22.52 -20.83 14.36
CA ASN A 536 23.48 -20.16 13.49
C ASN A 536 23.94 -18.79 14.01
N THR A 537 23.50 -18.38 15.20
CA THR A 537 23.75 -17.03 15.74
C THR A 537 23.38 -15.93 14.73
N ALA A 538 22.29 -16.14 14.00
CA ALA A 538 21.84 -15.23 12.98
C ALA A 538 21.35 -13.93 13.63
N GLU A 539 21.81 -12.81 13.10
CA GLU A 539 21.32 -11.51 13.53
C GLU A 539 19.85 -11.33 13.09
N VAL A 540 18.98 -11.04 14.06
CA VAL A 540 17.54 -10.92 13.91
C VAL A 540 17.05 -9.54 14.35
N SER A 541 15.80 -9.23 14.02
CA SER A 541 15.06 -8.06 14.49
C SER A 541 13.68 -8.51 14.91
N LEU A 542 13.28 -8.09 16.12
CA LEU A 542 11.91 -8.18 16.61
C LEU A 542 11.15 -6.91 16.22
N ILE A 543 9.96 -7.09 15.68
CA ILE A 543 9.11 -6.02 15.16
C ILE A 543 7.72 -6.27 15.72
N GLY A 544 7.15 -5.29 16.42
CA GLY A 544 5.87 -5.39 17.11
C GLY A 544 5.60 -4.09 17.86
N GLN A 545 4.86 -4.15 18.96
CA GLN A 545 4.72 -2.99 19.87
C GLN A 545 6.09 -2.56 20.41
N THR A 546 6.94 -3.52 20.78
CA THR A 546 8.33 -3.29 21.13
C THR A 546 9.23 -3.65 19.95
N SER A 547 10.01 -2.69 19.44
CA SER A 547 11.00 -2.94 18.38
C SER A 547 12.37 -3.21 18.98
N PHE A 548 12.95 -4.37 18.69
CA PHE A 548 14.28 -4.77 19.14
C PHE A 548 15.18 -5.12 17.94
N PRO A 549 15.84 -4.11 17.32
CA PRO A 549 16.69 -4.31 16.16
C PRO A 549 18.08 -4.83 16.58
N HIS A 550 18.75 -5.56 15.67
CA HIS A 550 20.13 -6.03 15.85
C HIS A 550 20.33 -6.92 17.09
N ALA A 551 19.64 -8.06 17.14
CA ALA A 551 19.74 -9.00 18.25
C ALA A 551 20.15 -10.41 17.79
N ILE A 552 20.53 -11.25 18.73
CA ILE A 552 20.64 -12.70 18.56
C ILE A 552 19.65 -13.39 19.49
N ILE A 553 19.20 -14.58 19.12
CA ILE A 553 18.40 -15.42 20.00
C ILE A 553 19.37 -16.14 20.94
N SER A 554 19.37 -15.74 22.21
CA SER A 554 20.24 -16.31 23.26
C SER A 554 19.61 -17.51 23.96
N GLY A 555 18.27 -17.65 23.91
CA GLY A 555 17.53 -18.75 24.48
C GLY A 555 16.21 -19.01 23.76
N ILE A 556 15.83 -20.29 23.67
CA ILE A 556 14.51 -20.72 23.23
C ILE A 556 14.04 -21.80 24.19
N ASP A 557 12.96 -21.51 24.92
CA ASP A 557 12.29 -22.47 25.78
C ASP A 557 10.97 -22.89 25.14
N LYS A 558 10.71 -24.21 25.11
CA LYS A 558 9.47 -24.79 24.59
C LYS A 558 8.80 -25.57 25.71
N PRO A 559 7.92 -24.96 26.52
CA PRO A 559 7.23 -25.67 27.58
C PRO A 559 6.36 -26.79 26.97
N HIS A 560 6.33 -27.96 27.60
CA HIS A 560 5.68 -29.17 27.09
C HIS A 560 4.53 -29.58 28.00
N ASP A 561 3.53 -28.72 28.17
CA ASP A 561 2.42 -29.00 29.09
C ASP A 561 1.15 -29.53 28.39
N THR A 562 1.04 -29.51 27.05
CA THR A 562 -0.11 -30.11 26.32
C THR A 562 0.14 -30.26 24.82
N TYR A 563 -0.35 -31.35 24.20
CA TYR A 563 -0.34 -31.54 22.75
C TYR A 563 -1.48 -30.72 22.11
N LEU A 564 -1.18 -29.50 21.72
CA LEU A 564 -2.14 -28.62 21.05
C LEU A 564 -2.00 -28.77 19.53
N THR A 565 -3.13 -28.93 18.82
CA THR A 565 -3.18 -29.22 17.37
C THR A 565 -2.94 -27.99 16.51
N ASN A 566 -3.10 -26.80 17.08
CA ASN A 566 -3.12 -25.50 16.40
C ASN A 566 -2.10 -24.50 16.97
N GLN A 567 -1.32 -24.85 18.00
CA GLN A 567 -0.33 -23.94 18.58
C GLN A 567 0.94 -24.63 19.09
N VAL A 568 2.05 -23.90 19.04
CA VAL A 568 3.33 -24.29 19.64
C VAL A 568 3.73 -23.20 20.65
N PRO A 569 3.56 -23.42 21.96
CA PRO A 569 4.01 -22.47 22.97
C PRO A 569 5.54 -22.41 22.98
N LEU A 570 6.08 -21.20 23.13
CA LEU A 570 7.51 -20.97 23.22
C LEU A 570 7.83 -19.62 23.88
N THR A 571 9.01 -19.55 24.49
CA THR A 571 9.63 -18.30 24.95
C THR A 571 10.94 -18.09 24.22
N ILE A 572 11.14 -16.90 23.65
CA ILE A 572 12.39 -16.51 22.98
C ILE A 572 13.05 -15.41 23.80
N THR A 573 14.31 -15.61 24.16
CA THR A 573 15.14 -14.55 24.74
C THR A 573 16.06 -13.99 23.66
N LEU A 574 16.00 -12.67 23.47
CA LEU A 574 16.85 -11.92 22.55
C LEU A 574 17.86 -11.10 23.33
N GLN A 575 19.11 -11.10 22.86
CA GLN A 575 20.18 -10.26 23.39
C GLN A 575 20.67 -9.31 22.30
N LYS A 576 20.80 -8.02 22.62
CA LYS A 576 21.25 -7.01 21.68
C LYS A 576 22.71 -7.25 21.26
N VAL A 577 23.02 -6.95 20.01
CA VAL A 577 24.36 -7.04 19.44
C VAL A 577 24.82 -5.68 18.95
N ASP A 578 25.91 -5.20 19.54
CA ASP A 578 26.62 -4.02 19.08
C ASP A 578 27.85 -4.41 18.24
N TRP A 579 27.83 -4.04 16.96
CA TRP A 579 28.93 -4.32 16.04
C TRP A 579 30.00 -3.22 16.11
N ALA A 580 31.24 -3.59 16.40
CA ALA A 580 32.38 -2.68 16.24
C ALA A 580 32.79 -2.56 14.76
N ASP A 581 32.98 -1.33 14.28
CA ASP A 581 33.59 -1.08 12.98
C ASP A 581 35.03 -1.62 12.96
N SER A 582 35.26 -2.71 12.21
CA SER A 582 36.60 -3.29 12.01
C SER A 582 37.46 -2.44 11.06
N ASN A 583 37.51 -1.13 11.27
CA ASN A 583 38.45 -0.24 10.58
C ASN A 583 39.86 -0.32 11.19
N VAL A 584 40.36 -1.54 11.45
CA VAL A 584 41.79 -1.78 11.49
C VAL A 584 42.29 -1.55 10.08
N LYS A 585 42.73 -0.31 9.80
CA LYS A 585 43.51 0.00 8.61
C LYS A 585 44.64 -1.03 8.57
N LYS A 586 44.53 -2.07 7.74
CA LYS A 586 45.65 -2.93 7.40
C LYS A 586 46.73 -1.99 6.90
N LYS A 587 47.72 -1.73 7.76
CA LYS A 587 48.92 -0.98 7.41
C LYS A 587 49.44 -1.65 6.15
N ALA A 588 49.46 -0.91 5.05
CA ALA A 588 49.98 -1.42 3.80
C ALA A 588 51.40 -1.91 4.08
N ASN A 589 51.66 -3.20 3.85
CA ASN A 589 53.01 -3.75 3.88
C ASN A 589 53.81 -3.06 2.77
N SER A 590 54.46 -1.94 3.10
CA SER A 590 55.56 -1.42 2.30
C SER A 590 56.75 -2.34 2.57
N SER A 591 57.02 -3.26 1.65
CA SER A 591 58.30 -3.94 1.62
C SER A 591 59.39 -2.91 1.40
N LYS A 592 60.12 -2.55 2.46
CA LYS A 592 61.47 -2.03 2.35
C LYS A 592 62.36 -2.86 3.27
N ASN A 593 63.22 -3.67 2.64
CA ASN A 593 64.41 -4.21 3.27
C ASN A 593 65.24 -3.05 3.85
N LYS A 594 65.59 -3.14 5.14
CA LYS A 594 66.98 -3.17 5.65
C LYS A 594 67.00 -2.99 7.17
N GLY A 595 67.72 -3.90 7.84
CA GLY A 595 68.62 -3.50 8.93
C GLY A 595 68.15 -3.70 10.37
N LYS A 596 68.67 -4.79 10.96
CA LYS A 596 69.14 -5.00 12.35
C LYS A 596 68.31 -4.55 13.57
N ALA A 597 68.21 -5.53 14.47
CA ALA A 597 67.60 -5.53 15.79
C ALA A 597 68.10 -4.47 16.78
N ASN A 598 67.23 -4.09 17.72
CA ASN A 598 67.60 -4.16 19.13
C ASN A 598 66.38 -4.47 20.03
N LYS A 599 66.59 -5.38 21.00
CA LYS A 599 65.62 -5.85 22.01
C LYS A 599 65.60 -4.93 23.24
N LYS A 600 64.41 -4.76 23.84
CA LYS A 600 64.09 -4.78 25.31
C LYS A 600 62.59 -4.45 25.44
N SER A 601 61.73 -5.44 25.69
CA SER A 601 61.23 -5.92 27.00
C SER A 601 60.51 -4.85 27.84
N GLY A 602 59.26 -5.11 28.22
CA GLY A 602 58.61 -4.43 29.34
C GLY A 602 57.15 -4.05 29.08
N SER A 603 56.25 -4.93 29.53
CA SER A 603 54.84 -4.68 29.76
C SER A 603 54.61 -3.49 30.71
N GLY A 604 53.70 -2.59 30.34
CA GLY A 604 53.18 -1.55 31.22
C GLY A 604 51.99 -0.85 30.56
N HIS A 605 50.79 -1.08 31.10
CA HIS A 605 49.58 -0.40 30.69
C HIS A 605 49.73 1.13 30.83
N LYS A 606 49.55 1.86 29.73
CA LYS A 606 49.32 3.30 29.76
C LYS A 606 47.99 3.57 29.07
N GLN A 607 46.96 3.86 29.87
CA GLN A 607 45.64 4.28 29.41
C GLN A 607 45.78 5.36 28.34
N LYS A 608 45.22 5.11 27.16
CA LYS A 608 45.03 6.13 26.13
C LYS A 608 43.60 6.63 26.21
N ASN A 609 43.46 7.76 26.88
CA ASN A 609 42.29 8.63 26.79
C ASN A 609 42.04 8.95 25.30
N SER A 610 40.91 8.51 24.74
CA SER A 610 40.56 8.71 23.34
C SER A 610 40.23 10.19 23.11
N LYS A 611 41.18 10.93 22.55
CA LYS A 611 40.92 12.27 22.03
C LYS A 611 39.95 12.16 20.85
N SER A 612 38.69 12.53 21.08
CA SER A 612 37.70 12.81 20.03
C SER A 612 38.31 13.76 18.99
N ALA A 613 38.29 13.35 17.72
CA ALA A 613 38.86 14.14 16.64
C ALA A 613 38.02 15.42 16.46
N VAL A 614 38.64 16.57 16.76
CA VAL A 614 38.05 17.90 16.57
C VAL A 614 37.73 18.11 15.07
N ARG A 615 36.48 18.40 14.75
CA ARG A 615 36.03 18.70 13.38
C ARG A 615 35.83 20.21 13.22
N THR A 616 36.50 20.80 12.23
CA THR A 616 36.38 22.22 11.89
C THR A 616 35.84 22.44 10.48
N VAL A 617 35.18 23.57 10.25
CA VAL A 617 34.64 24.01 8.95
C VAL A 617 35.10 25.44 8.68
N THR A 618 35.45 25.75 7.43
CA THR A 618 35.78 27.12 7.00
C THR A 618 34.49 27.89 6.71
N THR A 619 34.34 29.06 7.33
CA THR A 619 33.13 29.92 7.21
C THR A 619 33.05 30.63 5.86
N LYS A 620 31.82 30.83 5.38
CA LYS A 620 31.49 31.62 4.18
C LYS A 620 30.62 32.82 4.55
N PRO A 621 30.47 33.84 3.67
CA PRO A 621 29.54 34.94 3.91
C PRO A 621 28.13 34.41 4.22
N GLY A 622 27.54 34.89 5.32
CA GLY A 622 26.22 34.46 5.79
C GLY A 622 26.18 33.16 6.61
N ASP A 623 27.31 32.63 7.05
CA ASP A 623 27.34 31.53 8.04
C ASP A 623 27.12 32.05 9.48
N THR A 624 26.28 31.34 10.24
CA THR A 624 25.96 31.67 11.64
C THR A 624 26.07 30.41 12.52
N TYR A 625 26.21 30.57 13.84
CA TYR A 625 26.18 29.42 14.73
C TYR A 625 24.84 28.67 14.69
N TYR A 626 23.73 29.35 14.43
CA TYR A 626 22.44 28.70 14.25
C TYR A 626 22.46 27.75 13.05
N LYS A 627 22.99 28.20 11.91
CA LYS A 627 23.14 27.38 10.70
C LYS A 627 24.07 26.18 10.92
N PHE A 628 25.14 26.34 11.70
CA PHE A 628 26.02 25.23 12.07
C PHE A 628 25.39 24.28 13.08
N ALA A 629 24.62 24.79 14.05
CA ALA A 629 23.91 23.98 15.03
C ALA A 629 22.94 23.02 14.35
N GLN A 630 22.12 23.53 13.42
CA GLN A 630 21.20 22.72 12.62
C GLN A 630 21.93 21.70 11.73
N LYS A 631 23.04 22.11 11.11
CA LYS A 631 23.78 21.25 10.16
C LYS A 631 24.58 20.14 10.83
N TYR A 632 25.13 20.38 12.02
CA TYR A 632 26.05 19.46 12.70
C TYR A 632 25.45 18.77 13.93
N ASN A 633 24.19 19.08 14.24
CA ASN A 633 23.44 18.59 15.39
C ASN A 633 24.20 18.82 16.72
N VAL A 634 24.54 20.08 16.97
CA VAL A 634 25.22 20.58 18.18
C VAL A 634 24.52 21.84 18.66
N SER A 635 24.48 22.11 19.97
CA SER A 635 23.78 23.31 20.44
C SER A 635 24.58 24.58 20.12
N VAL A 636 23.89 25.72 19.92
CA VAL A 636 24.55 27.02 19.75
C VAL A 636 25.43 27.34 20.97
N ALA A 637 24.99 26.96 22.18
CA ALA A 637 25.79 27.10 23.40
C ALA A 637 27.10 26.29 23.37
N GLN A 638 27.10 25.08 22.80
CA GLN A 638 28.34 24.30 22.59
C GLN A 638 29.25 24.94 21.54
N LEU A 639 28.69 25.45 20.44
CA LEU A 639 29.46 26.16 19.42
C LEU A 639 30.11 27.44 19.97
N ARG A 640 29.40 28.21 20.82
CA ARG A 640 29.96 29.37 21.55
C ARG A 640 31.10 28.96 22.49
N LYS A 641 30.96 27.84 23.20
CA LYS A 641 32.03 27.35 24.09
C LYS A 641 33.27 26.89 23.33
N TRP A 642 33.11 26.41 22.11
CA TRP A 642 34.21 25.90 21.28
C TRP A 642 34.92 26.96 20.44
N ASN A 643 34.30 28.13 20.25
CA ASN A 643 34.75 29.13 19.30
C ASN A 643 34.67 30.53 19.90
N LYS A 644 35.65 31.37 19.58
CA LYS A 644 35.83 32.70 20.18
C LYS A 644 35.07 33.85 19.50
N TYR A 645 34.07 33.56 18.65
CA TYR A 645 33.39 34.58 17.85
C TYR A 645 31.98 34.82 18.36
N ALA A 646 31.50 36.06 18.26
CA ALA A 646 30.13 36.39 18.62
C ALA A 646 29.14 35.82 17.57
N ASP A 647 27.96 35.43 18.01
CA ASP A 647 26.92 34.77 17.19
C ASP A 647 26.57 35.51 15.89
N ARG A 648 26.64 36.85 15.91
CA ARG A 648 26.29 37.74 14.80
C ARG A 648 27.49 38.28 14.03
N SER A 649 28.73 37.90 14.40
CA SER A 649 29.96 38.45 13.82
C SER A 649 31.03 37.37 13.68
N ILE A 650 30.71 36.33 12.90
CA ILE A 650 31.68 35.29 12.53
C ILE A 650 32.41 35.75 11.27
N PRO A 651 33.75 35.95 11.30
CA PRO A 651 34.53 36.31 10.11
C PRO A 651 34.39 35.25 9.00
N VAL A 652 34.66 35.66 7.76
CA VAL A 652 34.70 34.76 6.60
C VAL A 652 36.09 34.09 6.50
N ASP A 653 36.15 32.89 5.94
CA ASP A 653 37.36 32.11 5.70
C ASP A 653 38.16 31.67 6.94
N ILE A 654 37.51 31.66 8.12
CA ILE A 654 38.10 31.13 9.36
C ILE A 654 37.60 29.73 9.68
N LYS A 655 38.42 28.96 10.42
CA LYS A 655 38.04 27.62 10.89
C LYS A 655 37.21 27.70 12.18
N ILE A 656 35.96 27.27 12.09
CA ILE A 656 35.04 27.09 13.22
C ILE A 656 34.98 25.62 13.61
N ARG A 657 35.18 25.31 14.89
CA ARG A 657 34.97 23.98 15.47
C ARG A 657 33.47 23.66 15.55
N VAL A 658 33.09 22.52 14.99
CA VAL A 658 31.69 22.06 14.93
C VAL A 658 31.49 20.66 15.54
N LYS A 659 32.57 19.97 15.95
CA LYS A 659 32.56 18.73 16.77
C LYS A 659 33.90 18.57 17.48
#